data_AF-A0A925HIU0-F1
#
_entry.id   AF-A0A925HIU0-F1
#
_cell.length_a   1.000
_cell.length_b   1.000
_cell.length_c   1.000
_cell.angle_alpha   90.00
_cell.angle_beta   90.00
_cell.angle_gamma   90.00
#
_symmetry.space_group_name_H-M   'P 1'
#
loop_
_entity.id
_entity.type
_entity.pdbx_description
1 polymer ?
#
loop_
_entity_poly.entity_id
_entity_poly.type
_entity_poly.pdbx_seq_one_letter_code
_entity_poly.pdbx_strand_id
1 'polypeptide(L)'
;MRQIWTTLAVFAVMLMWIGMARPALGAPQRDPPSPTTNTLSDQEKQDGWTLLFDGATLANWKEGGEAGAWGAKDGELIALKPGKGWWLRTDRMYRDFELVLDFNVPPKGNSGVGLRGSSNGDPAFTGFEVQIFDSHGQEPAINNCGAVYGAIIPSEMAVNPAGEWNSYRIKLVGDTLNVWLNGKQIHTEQKLDDRGFVHDPANKSPLRDRATTGYISLQDHGDPIRYRNLKIRDLSPDPEEPGFKPLITEKLDLWTPRGGGEWKVEDGTLVGRDGPGHLFTNEKYGNLEIRALVRVNAKGNSGLYFRTVPRPEDPNTWPLGYESQVDNHDPKNFTGCIYDRAWPNAEAAGMKGPVSRDNAWFDYRIRTVGDHVQTWINGVPVVDAFLTDFKEGHIALQTHHKGNQIEWRDLRVKAGPKVSVRTRRPDEPVRVFYCTHSVGYRHEVLPETVQILKQKAAELDWLEFAHSDDIRDLTPEVLASVDIVMLYTSGDIPLDVEMLAGWVESGGSLVGVHSATDTLRDNPRYIALIGARFESHPWNEEVRVVADQPQIPMMASLMPLVAQNPSSFSITDEIYEFSSVDRGLGVLASLDGSTPGASLGRQYPLSWIAPRVDGKVFYSAFGHGPETWRNPKFIDHLLSAVQWCAERCPVCEGHLKLLPIHYGMALDFNPDMSNGGQFVRHGCVVRAATHARLCMVCNAER
;
A
#
# COMPACT_ATOMS: atom_id res chain seq x y z
N MET A 1 -47.61 0.10 -82.30
CA MET A 1 -48.74 -0.83 -82.48
C MET A 1 -49.40 -1.07 -81.13
N ARG A 2 -50.73 -0.86 -81.06
CA ARG A 2 -51.75 -1.48 -80.17
C ARG A 2 -51.30 -1.98 -78.77
N GLN A 3 -51.75 -1.33 -77.69
CA GLN A 3 -53.02 -1.57 -76.96
C GLN A 3 -52.99 -2.76 -75.97
N ILE A 4 -53.22 -2.45 -74.68
CA ILE A 4 -54.33 -2.95 -73.82
C ILE A 4 -54.11 -4.06 -72.73
N TRP A 5 -54.21 -3.60 -71.46
CA TRP A 5 -54.90 -4.10 -70.22
C TRP A 5 -54.34 -5.23 -69.29
N THR A 6 -53.96 -4.80 -68.06
CA THR A 6 -54.44 -5.14 -66.67
C THR A 6 -54.78 -6.61 -66.27
N THR A 7 -54.62 -7.14 -65.05
CA THR A 7 -54.67 -6.59 -63.65
C THR A 7 -54.24 -7.69 -62.65
N LEU A 8 -53.60 -7.36 -61.53
CA LEU A 8 -54.09 -7.57 -60.13
C LEU A 8 -52.98 -7.35 -59.08
N ALA A 9 -53.38 -6.70 -57.99
CA ALA A 9 -52.56 -6.09 -56.95
C ALA A 9 -52.65 -6.85 -55.62
N VAL A 10 -51.61 -6.74 -54.77
CA VAL A 10 -51.63 -6.83 -53.29
C VAL A 10 -50.41 -5.99 -52.78
N PHE A 11 -50.57 -4.73 -52.33
CA PHE A 11 -50.83 -4.19 -50.96
C PHE A 11 -49.80 -4.66 -49.89
N ALA A 12 -49.19 -3.82 -49.02
CA ALA A 12 -49.42 -2.44 -48.55
C ALA A 12 -48.09 -1.81 -48.06
N VAL A 13 -47.61 -0.67 -48.60
CA VAL A 13 -47.86 0.77 -48.26
C VAL A 13 -47.19 1.26 -46.96
N MET A 14 -45.96 1.76 -47.14
CA MET A 14 -45.44 3.00 -46.53
C MET A 14 -46.26 4.22 -46.96
N LEU A 15 -46.34 5.25 -46.10
CA LEU A 15 -46.74 6.67 -46.28
C LEU A 15 -47.70 7.03 -45.12
N MET A 16 -47.61 8.12 -44.37
CA MET A 16 -47.11 9.49 -44.58
C MET A 16 -46.99 10.13 -43.18
N TRP A 17 -46.21 11.20 -43.02
CA TRP A 17 -46.72 12.54 -42.68
C TRP A 17 -45.52 13.49 -42.45
N ILE A 18 -45.26 14.32 -43.45
CA ILE A 18 -44.45 15.54 -43.32
C ILE A 18 -45.37 16.60 -42.73
N GLY A 19 -45.13 16.96 -41.47
CA GLY A 19 -45.78 18.05 -40.75
C GLY A 19 -44.73 18.96 -40.13
N MET A 20 -44.86 20.25 -40.39
CA MET A 20 -43.93 21.33 -40.06
C MET A 20 -43.48 21.36 -38.59
N ALA A 21 -42.18 21.29 -38.33
CA ALA A 21 -41.58 21.69 -37.06
C ALA A 21 -40.89 23.05 -37.25
N ARG A 22 -41.39 24.09 -36.56
CA ARG A 22 -40.68 25.36 -36.36
C ARG A 22 -39.34 25.08 -35.67
N PRO A 23 -38.27 25.85 -35.95
CA PRO A 23 -37.05 25.74 -35.16
C PRO A 23 -37.40 26.15 -33.72
N ALA A 24 -37.25 25.22 -32.78
CA ALA A 24 -37.23 25.59 -31.38
C ALA A 24 -36.05 26.54 -31.20
N LEU A 25 -36.33 27.76 -30.73
CA LEU A 25 -35.32 28.64 -30.14
C LEU A 25 -34.52 27.79 -29.17
N GLY A 26 -33.24 27.56 -29.48
CA GLY A 26 -32.33 26.84 -28.60
C GLY A 26 -32.40 27.49 -27.23
N ALA A 27 -32.69 26.69 -26.20
CA ALA A 27 -32.44 27.10 -24.84
C ALA A 27 -30.96 27.56 -24.77
N PRO A 28 -30.64 28.66 -24.09
CA PRO A 28 -29.25 29.07 -23.94
C PRO A 28 -28.50 27.88 -23.37
N GLN A 29 -27.50 27.42 -24.12
CA GLN A 29 -26.54 26.44 -23.68
C GLN A 29 -25.93 27.05 -22.41
N ARG A 30 -26.35 26.56 -21.24
CA ARG A 30 -25.76 27.01 -19.98
C ARG A 30 -24.29 26.67 -20.09
N ASP A 31 -23.44 27.68 -19.98
CA ASP A 31 -22.02 27.46 -19.78
C ASP A 31 -21.87 26.42 -18.67
N PRO A 32 -20.95 25.44 -18.81
CA PRO A 32 -20.66 24.53 -17.71
C PRO A 32 -20.36 25.39 -16.47
N PRO A 33 -20.92 25.05 -15.29
CA PRO A 33 -20.68 25.83 -14.09
C PRO A 33 -19.17 26.00 -13.93
N SER A 34 -18.72 27.25 -13.74
CA SER A 34 -17.31 27.53 -13.44
C SER A 34 -16.89 26.61 -12.31
N PRO A 35 -15.74 25.92 -12.42
CA PRO A 35 -15.31 24.99 -11.40
C PRO A 35 -15.28 25.70 -10.05
N THR A 36 -16.02 25.17 -9.08
CA THR A 36 -16.03 25.67 -7.71
C THR A 36 -14.61 25.56 -7.15
N THR A 37 -14.04 26.69 -6.71
CA THR A 37 -12.68 26.71 -6.15
C THR A 37 -12.60 25.85 -4.89
N ASN A 38 -11.44 25.23 -4.68
CA ASN A 38 -11.15 24.35 -3.53
C ASN A 38 -12.14 23.17 -3.39
N THR A 39 -12.54 22.59 -4.52
CA THR A 39 -13.37 21.39 -4.54
C THR A 39 -12.75 20.32 -5.44
N LEU A 40 -13.12 19.06 -5.19
CA LEU A 40 -12.81 17.93 -6.07
C LEU A 40 -14.07 17.54 -6.84
N SER A 41 -13.91 17.33 -8.14
CA SER A 41 -14.90 16.64 -8.96
C SER A 41 -15.04 15.18 -8.53
N ASP A 42 -16.14 14.53 -8.92
CA ASP A 42 -16.35 13.11 -8.57
C ASP A 42 -15.31 12.20 -9.23
N GLN A 43 -14.86 12.54 -10.45
CA GLN A 43 -13.77 11.81 -11.09
C GLN A 43 -12.46 11.96 -10.30
N GLU A 44 -12.16 13.17 -9.81
CA GLU A 44 -10.94 13.38 -9.02
C GLU A 44 -10.96 12.60 -7.71
N LYS A 45 -12.11 12.51 -7.04
CA LYS A 45 -12.26 11.66 -5.86
C LYS A 45 -12.02 10.19 -6.20
N GLN A 46 -12.61 9.70 -7.30
CA GLN A 46 -12.42 8.32 -7.77
C GLN A 46 -10.96 8.04 -8.16
N ASP A 47 -10.27 9.03 -8.72
CA ASP A 47 -8.87 8.94 -9.10
C ASP A 47 -7.90 9.06 -7.91
N GLY A 48 -8.40 9.22 -6.67
CA GLY A 48 -7.60 9.30 -5.45
C GLY A 48 -7.03 10.68 -5.14
N TRP A 49 -7.58 11.76 -5.69
CA TRP A 49 -7.20 13.12 -5.31
C TRP A 49 -7.75 13.50 -3.94
N THR A 50 -6.97 14.29 -3.21
CA THR A 50 -7.32 14.85 -1.91
C THR A 50 -7.06 16.36 -1.90
N LEU A 51 -7.87 17.12 -1.17
CA LEU A 51 -7.63 18.55 -0.98
C LEU A 51 -6.55 18.75 0.09
N LEU A 52 -5.51 19.50 -0.26
CA LEU A 52 -4.60 20.07 0.74
C LEU A 52 -5.20 21.32 1.37
N PHE A 53 -6.05 22.06 0.65
CA PHE A 53 -6.72 23.25 1.15
C PHE A 53 -8.20 23.26 0.75
N ASP A 54 -9.08 23.44 1.73
CA ASP A 54 -10.54 23.45 1.59
C ASP A 54 -11.11 24.86 1.32
N GLY A 55 -10.26 25.89 1.31
CA GLY A 55 -10.68 27.29 1.18
C GLY A 55 -10.91 28.02 2.51
N ALA A 56 -10.84 27.33 3.65
CA ALA A 56 -11.26 27.87 4.94
C ALA A 56 -10.30 27.57 6.09
N THR A 57 -9.67 26.39 6.10
CA THR A 57 -8.90 25.90 7.24
C THR A 57 -7.48 25.47 6.84
N LEU A 58 -6.58 25.50 7.82
CA LEU A 58 -5.22 24.98 7.69
C LEU A 58 -5.10 23.58 8.32
N ALA A 59 -6.18 22.79 8.31
CA ALA A 59 -6.23 21.50 9.01
C ALA A 59 -5.10 20.53 8.60
N ASN A 60 -4.72 20.56 7.31
CA ASN A 60 -3.70 19.70 6.72
C ASN A 60 -2.31 20.36 6.65
N TRP A 61 -2.11 21.48 7.37
CA TRP A 61 -0.89 22.28 7.31
C TRP A 61 -0.28 22.52 8.70
N LYS A 62 1.03 22.76 8.70
CA LYS A 62 1.84 23.16 9.87
C LYS A 62 2.68 24.38 9.50
N GLU A 63 2.58 25.42 10.32
CA GLU A 63 3.40 26.62 10.18
C GLU A 63 4.84 26.36 10.66
N GLY A 64 5.82 26.76 9.86
CA GLY A 64 7.24 26.74 10.22
C GLY A 64 7.76 28.08 10.76
N GLY A 65 7.00 29.16 10.57
CA GLY A 65 7.31 30.50 11.07
C GLY A 65 6.55 30.88 12.34
N GLU A 66 6.25 32.17 12.48
CA GLU A 66 5.43 32.68 13.58
C GLU A 66 4.00 32.12 13.51
N ALA A 67 3.45 31.68 14.65
CA ALA A 67 2.09 31.19 14.70
C ALA A 67 1.05 32.24 14.24
N GLY A 68 0.09 31.81 13.43
CA GLY A 68 -0.94 32.66 12.82
C GLY A 68 -0.38 33.63 11.77
N ALA A 69 0.79 33.35 11.21
CA ALA A 69 1.33 34.10 10.08
C ALA A 69 0.74 33.64 8.75
N TRP A 70 0.20 32.43 8.68
CA TRP A 70 -0.59 31.90 7.56
C TRP A 70 -2.08 31.87 7.91
N GLY A 71 -2.93 31.94 6.88
CA GLY A 71 -4.36 31.81 7.07
C GLY A 71 -5.14 31.70 5.77
N ALA A 72 -6.44 31.47 5.92
CA ALA A 72 -7.40 31.47 4.82
C ALA A 72 -8.19 32.79 4.82
N LYS A 73 -8.35 33.40 3.65
CA LYS A 73 -9.19 34.57 3.45
C LYS A 73 -9.85 34.50 2.08
N ASP A 74 -11.17 34.65 2.04
CA ASP A 74 -11.95 34.69 0.79
C ASP A 74 -11.72 33.47 -0.13
N GLY A 75 -11.50 32.28 0.44
CA GLY A 75 -11.20 31.07 -0.32
C GLY A 75 -9.75 30.93 -0.79
N GLU A 76 -8.85 31.82 -0.36
CA GLU A 76 -7.44 31.86 -0.72
C GLU A 76 -6.57 31.59 0.52
N LEU A 77 -5.50 30.80 0.35
CA LEU A 77 -4.46 30.62 1.36
C LEU A 77 -3.41 31.70 1.17
N ILE A 78 -3.14 32.45 2.24
CA ILE A 78 -2.29 33.65 2.22
C ILE A 78 -1.38 33.72 3.46
N ALA A 79 -0.28 34.47 3.35
CA ALA A 79 0.44 34.96 4.52
C ALA A 79 -0.33 36.16 5.12
N LEU A 80 -0.89 35.98 6.32
CA LEU A 80 -1.49 37.05 7.13
C LEU A 80 -0.46 38.03 7.68
N LYS A 81 0.79 37.56 7.86
CA LYS A 81 1.94 38.35 8.30
C LYS A 81 3.11 38.12 7.32
N PRO A 82 3.11 38.75 6.13
CA PRO A 82 4.15 38.51 5.14
C PRO A 82 5.56 38.67 5.70
N GLY A 83 6.41 37.69 5.42
CA GLY A 83 7.80 37.57 5.87
C GLY A 83 7.96 36.98 7.27
N LYS A 84 6.87 36.62 7.94
CA LYS A 84 6.87 35.96 9.26
C LYS A 84 6.41 34.51 9.20
N GLY A 85 5.75 34.10 8.12
CA GLY A 85 5.25 32.73 7.94
C GLY A 85 6.33 31.74 7.54
N TRP A 86 7.39 32.22 6.88
CA TRP A 86 8.53 31.44 6.38
C TRP A 86 8.10 30.26 5.48
N TRP A 87 7.80 29.08 6.04
CA TRP A 87 7.28 27.94 5.29
C TRP A 87 6.00 27.40 5.92
N LEU A 88 4.98 27.12 5.10
CA LEU A 88 3.79 26.36 5.49
C LEU A 88 3.87 24.97 4.87
N ARG A 89 4.01 23.93 5.69
CA ARG A 89 4.19 22.56 5.21
C ARG A 89 2.97 21.69 5.44
N THR A 90 2.80 20.68 4.60
CA THR A 90 1.83 19.59 4.79
C THR A 90 2.06 18.85 6.12
N ASP A 91 1.02 18.20 6.62
CA ASP A 91 1.03 17.47 7.89
C ASP A 91 1.69 16.08 7.80
N ARG A 92 1.75 15.49 6.60
CA ARG A 92 2.45 14.24 6.29
C ARG A 92 3.41 14.37 5.10
N MET A 93 4.29 13.38 4.95
CA MET A 93 5.26 13.34 3.85
C MET A 93 4.74 12.57 2.63
N TYR A 94 5.25 12.91 1.45
CA TYR A 94 4.93 12.29 0.17
C TYR A 94 6.22 11.86 -0.53
N ARG A 95 6.22 10.65 -1.10
CA ARG A 95 7.30 10.15 -1.95
C ARG A 95 6.96 10.41 -3.41
N ASP A 96 5.99 9.67 -3.92
CA ASP A 96 5.53 9.77 -5.31
C ASP A 96 4.17 10.44 -5.34
N PHE A 97 4.00 11.48 -6.13
CA PHE A 97 2.77 12.25 -6.12
C PHE A 97 2.52 13.02 -7.41
N GLU A 98 1.27 13.44 -7.55
CA GLU A 98 0.84 14.46 -8.47
C GLU A 98 0.16 15.59 -7.69
N LEU A 99 0.72 16.80 -7.75
CA LEU A 99 0.27 18.00 -7.07
C LEU A 99 -0.28 18.98 -8.10
N VAL A 100 -1.44 19.56 -7.80
CA VAL A 100 -2.00 20.70 -8.53
C VAL A 100 -2.24 21.82 -7.55
N LEU A 101 -1.87 23.04 -7.94
CA LEU A 101 -2.18 24.26 -7.20
C LEU A 101 -2.23 25.46 -8.13
N ASP A 102 -3.07 26.41 -7.78
CA ASP A 102 -3.06 27.72 -8.41
C ASP A 102 -2.41 28.74 -7.48
N PHE A 103 -1.62 29.64 -8.07
CA PHE A 103 -0.95 30.72 -7.35
C PHE A 103 -1.12 32.06 -8.07
N ASN A 104 -1.09 33.14 -7.29
CA ASN A 104 -1.10 34.51 -7.77
C ASN A 104 0.10 35.24 -7.18
N VAL A 105 0.97 35.76 -8.04
CA VAL A 105 2.20 36.44 -7.67
C VAL A 105 2.05 37.94 -7.93
N PRO A 106 2.35 38.84 -6.96
CA PRO A 106 2.33 40.28 -7.18
C PRO A 106 3.55 40.73 -7.99
N PRO A 107 3.59 41.98 -8.48
CA PRO A 107 4.76 42.50 -9.18
C PRO A 107 6.03 42.38 -8.34
N LYS A 108 7.08 41.79 -8.91
CA LYS A 108 8.36 41.43 -8.26
C LYS A 108 8.26 40.45 -7.09
N GLY A 109 7.12 39.78 -6.91
CA GLY A 109 6.92 38.84 -5.81
C GLY A 109 7.79 37.60 -5.94
N ASN A 110 8.22 37.07 -4.79
CA ASN A 110 9.01 35.86 -4.67
C ASN A 110 8.35 34.85 -3.71
N SER A 111 8.41 33.58 -4.09
CA SER A 111 8.00 32.43 -3.28
C SER A 111 8.47 31.13 -3.98
N GLY A 112 7.98 29.99 -3.50
CA GLY A 112 8.04 28.75 -4.22
C GLY A 112 7.30 27.63 -3.52
N VAL A 113 7.34 26.48 -4.19
CA VAL A 113 6.75 25.22 -3.72
C VAL A 113 7.89 24.30 -3.35
N GLY A 114 8.11 24.12 -2.05
CA GLY A 114 9.06 23.14 -1.51
C GLY A 114 8.52 21.73 -1.71
N LEU A 115 9.35 20.83 -2.22
CA LEU A 115 9.05 19.43 -2.49
C LEU A 115 10.05 18.56 -1.74
N ARG A 116 9.54 17.53 -1.05
CA ARG A 116 10.32 16.56 -0.26
C ARG A 116 11.23 17.20 0.81
N GLY A 117 10.78 18.30 1.43
CA GLY A 117 11.50 18.92 2.56
C GLY A 117 11.39 18.13 3.87
N SER A 118 12.37 18.24 4.77
CA SER A 118 12.25 17.72 6.15
C SER A 118 11.40 18.64 7.05
N SER A 119 11.00 18.18 8.25
CA SER A 119 10.24 19.04 9.17
C SER A 119 11.04 20.21 9.75
N ASN A 120 12.37 20.12 9.69
CA ASN A 120 13.34 21.09 10.15
C ASN A 120 14.30 21.50 9.03
N GLY A 121 14.93 22.67 9.19
CA GLY A 121 15.74 23.28 8.15
C GLY A 121 14.90 23.90 7.03
N ASP A 122 15.57 24.40 5.99
CA ASP A 122 14.90 25.05 4.86
C ASP A 122 14.48 23.99 3.80
N PRO A 123 13.18 23.86 3.48
CA PRO A 123 12.67 22.95 2.45
C PRO A 123 13.32 23.10 1.07
N ALA A 124 13.80 24.29 0.69
CA ALA A 124 14.48 24.48 -0.60
C ALA A 124 15.81 23.73 -0.70
N PHE A 125 16.42 23.37 0.44
CA PHE A 125 17.73 22.71 0.52
C PHE A 125 17.67 21.32 1.16
N THR A 126 16.76 21.09 2.10
CA THR A 126 16.52 19.76 2.68
C THR A 126 15.75 18.86 1.72
N GLY A 127 14.79 19.44 1.00
CA GLY A 127 14.16 18.92 -0.20
C GLY A 127 14.64 19.73 -1.40
N PHE A 128 13.74 20.19 -2.27
CA PHE A 128 14.05 21.17 -3.32
C PHE A 128 12.83 22.05 -3.63
N GLU A 129 13.02 23.17 -4.31
CA GLU A 129 11.95 24.13 -4.57
C GLU A 129 11.66 24.26 -6.07
N VAL A 130 10.38 24.29 -6.44
CA VAL A 130 9.91 24.81 -7.73
C VAL A 130 9.53 26.28 -7.54
N GLN A 131 10.27 27.16 -8.20
CA GLN A 131 10.23 28.61 -7.96
C GLN A 131 8.88 29.24 -8.34
N ILE A 132 8.41 30.20 -7.54
CA ILE A 132 7.36 31.16 -7.91
C ILE A 132 7.98 32.55 -7.93
N PHE A 133 8.05 33.17 -9.12
CA PHE A 133 8.65 34.50 -9.26
C PHE A 133 7.95 35.30 -10.36
N ASP A 134 7.90 36.62 -10.22
CA ASP A 134 7.44 37.51 -11.30
C ASP A 134 8.51 37.63 -12.41
N SER A 135 8.52 36.64 -13.29
CA SER A 135 9.44 36.56 -14.44
C SER A 135 8.73 36.57 -15.80
N HIS A 136 7.49 37.06 -15.87
CA HIS A 136 6.76 37.12 -17.14
C HIS A 136 7.53 37.96 -18.18
N GLY A 137 7.65 37.45 -19.40
CA GLY A 137 8.36 38.11 -20.50
C GLY A 137 9.88 38.11 -20.37
N GLN A 138 10.46 37.48 -19.34
CA GLN A 138 11.90 37.28 -19.22
C GLN A 138 12.34 35.98 -19.90
N GLU A 139 13.61 35.90 -20.27
CA GLU A 139 14.22 34.62 -20.68
C GLU A 139 14.24 33.61 -19.52
N PRO A 140 14.05 32.31 -19.79
CA PRO A 140 14.21 31.26 -18.76
C PRO A 140 15.59 31.33 -18.08
N ALA A 141 15.58 31.34 -16.75
CA ALA A 141 16.81 31.40 -15.95
C ALA A 141 16.67 30.56 -14.67
N ILE A 142 17.80 30.28 -14.02
CA ILE A 142 17.92 29.32 -12.90
C ILE A 142 17.15 29.71 -11.63
N ASN A 143 16.74 30.99 -11.53
CA ASN A 143 15.97 31.52 -10.40
C ASN A 143 14.62 32.12 -10.84
N ASN A 144 14.20 31.89 -12.09
CA ASN A 144 12.91 32.38 -12.59
C ASN A 144 11.79 31.36 -12.29
N CYS A 145 10.55 31.80 -12.44
CA CYS A 145 9.37 30.97 -12.19
C CYS A 145 9.45 29.63 -12.94
N GLY A 146 9.18 28.54 -12.22
CA GLY A 146 9.22 27.18 -12.76
C GLY A 146 10.60 26.52 -12.74
N ALA A 147 11.68 27.25 -12.42
CA ALA A 147 12.97 26.62 -12.18
C ALA A 147 12.93 25.67 -10.97
N VAL A 148 13.73 24.60 -11.02
CA VAL A 148 14.18 23.97 -9.78
C VAL A 148 15.24 24.89 -9.22
N TYR A 149 14.90 25.59 -8.14
CA TYR A 149 15.67 26.74 -7.65
C TYR A 149 17.16 26.44 -7.54
N GLY A 150 17.98 27.27 -8.19
CA GLY A 150 19.44 27.14 -8.15
C GLY A 150 20.02 25.90 -8.82
N ALA A 151 19.21 25.09 -9.53
CA ALA A 151 19.64 23.81 -10.08
C ALA A 151 19.26 23.57 -11.55
N ILE A 152 18.00 23.80 -11.94
CA ILE A 152 17.48 23.43 -13.26
C ILE A 152 16.60 24.54 -13.84
N ILE A 153 16.97 25.02 -15.03
CA ILE A 153 16.27 26.06 -15.78
C ILE A 153 15.04 25.44 -16.47
N PRO A 154 13.85 26.10 -16.46
CA PRO A 154 12.69 25.61 -17.19
C PRO A 154 12.90 25.75 -18.71
N SER A 155 12.27 24.90 -19.51
CA SER A 155 12.43 24.94 -20.97
C SER A 155 11.84 26.19 -21.64
N GLU A 156 10.85 26.82 -21.02
CA GLU A 156 10.24 28.07 -21.48
C GLU A 156 9.67 28.88 -20.30
N MET A 157 9.48 30.19 -20.50
CA MET A 157 8.88 31.07 -19.50
C MET A 157 7.37 31.14 -19.70
N ALA A 158 6.64 30.29 -18.99
CA ALA A 158 5.19 30.12 -19.16
C ALA A 158 4.33 30.83 -18.09
N VAL A 159 4.95 31.59 -17.16
CA VAL A 159 4.21 32.34 -16.13
C VAL A 159 3.41 33.48 -16.76
N ASN A 160 2.17 33.69 -16.31
CA ASN A 160 1.33 34.82 -16.68
C ASN A 160 1.84 36.13 -16.03
N PRO A 161 1.40 37.31 -16.52
CA PRO A 161 1.72 38.58 -15.88
C PRO A 161 1.40 38.61 -14.38
N ALA A 162 2.17 39.38 -13.62
CA ALA A 162 1.90 39.59 -12.20
C ALA A 162 0.45 40.04 -11.93
N GLY A 163 -0.15 39.51 -10.88
CA GLY A 163 -1.54 39.73 -10.51
C GLY A 163 -2.54 38.80 -11.21
N GLU A 164 -2.12 38.03 -12.23
CA GLU A 164 -2.94 36.98 -12.82
C GLU A 164 -2.72 35.62 -12.13
N TRP A 165 -3.75 34.77 -12.18
CA TRP A 165 -3.66 33.42 -11.67
C TRP A 165 -2.80 32.55 -12.60
N ASN A 166 -1.95 31.75 -11.98
CA ASN A 166 -1.13 30.75 -12.61
C ASN A 166 -1.49 29.38 -12.03
N SER A 167 -1.26 28.32 -12.80
CA SER A 167 -1.50 26.95 -12.35
C SER A 167 -0.24 26.11 -12.52
N TYR A 168 0.15 25.44 -11.43
CA TYR A 168 1.12 24.36 -11.46
C TYR A 168 0.41 23.02 -11.44
N ARG A 169 0.89 22.11 -12.30
CA ARG A 169 0.76 20.67 -12.13
C ARG A 169 2.16 20.10 -12.02
N ILE A 170 2.46 19.40 -10.93
CA ILE A 170 3.76 18.82 -10.64
C ILE A 170 3.58 17.33 -10.43
N LYS A 171 4.23 16.51 -11.25
CA LYS A 171 4.25 15.06 -11.07
C LYS A 171 5.68 14.62 -10.76
N LEU A 172 5.87 14.00 -9.61
CA LEU A 172 7.16 13.51 -9.16
C LEU A 172 7.02 12.03 -8.78
N VAL A 173 7.67 11.15 -9.54
CA VAL A 173 7.67 9.71 -9.32
C VAL A 173 9.11 9.20 -9.36
N GLY A 174 9.55 8.54 -8.29
CA GLY A 174 10.94 8.18 -8.11
C GLY A 174 11.84 9.42 -8.11
N ASP A 175 12.76 9.50 -9.06
CA ASP A 175 13.68 10.63 -9.27
C ASP A 175 13.29 11.51 -10.48
N THR A 176 12.07 11.32 -11.02
CA THR A 176 11.65 11.92 -12.29
C THR A 176 10.58 12.99 -12.05
N LEU A 177 10.96 14.24 -12.31
CA LEU A 177 10.12 15.42 -12.16
C LEU A 177 9.50 15.81 -13.51
N ASN A 178 8.19 16.06 -13.51
CA ASN A 178 7.49 16.73 -14.58
C ASN A 178 6.74 17.92 -14.01
N VAL A 179 6.82 19.07 -14.68
CA VAL A 179 6.13 20.29 -14.25
C VAL A 179 5.44 20.91 -15.44
N TRP A 180 4.16 21.22 -15.28
CA TRP A 180 3.41 22.05 -16.19
C TRP A 180 3.09 23.37 -15.50
N LEU A 181 3.35 24.47 -16.20
CA LEU A 181 2.96 25.83 -15.81
C LEU A 181 2.00 26.37 -16.86
N ASN A 182 0.77 26.68 -16.45
CA ASN A 182 -0.29 27.19 -17.34
C ASN A 182 -0.52 26.28 -18.57
N GLY A 183 -0.48 24.96 -18.35
CA GLY A 183 -0.67 23.94 -19.40
C GLY A 183 0.56 23.66 -20.26
N LYS A 184 1.64 24.45 -20.14
CA LYS A 184 2.92 24.22 -20.83
C LYS A 184 3.83 23.33 -19.99
N GLN A 185 4.32 22.24 -20.55
CA GLN A 185 5.26 21.35 -19.85
C GLN A 185 6.67 21.96 -19.89
N ILE A 186 7.12 22.47 -18.75
CA ILE A 186 8.41 23.20 -18.62
C ILE A 186 9.55 22.32 -18.10
N HIS A 187 9.21 21.16 -17.53
CA HIS A 187 10.13 20.07 -17.20
C HIS A 187 9.53 18.75 -17.70
N THR A 188 10.26 18.03 -18.56
CA THR A 188 9.84 16.77 -19.17
C THR A 188 10.81 15.67 -18.78
N GLU A 189 10.32 14.66 -18.05
CA GLU A 189 11.10 13.53 -17.55
C GLU A 189 12.41 13.97 -16.86
N GLN A 190 12.37 15.09 -16.13
CA GLN A 190 13.55 15.73 -15.58
C GLN A 190 14.09 14.92 -14.41
N LYS A 191 15.29 14.33 -14.58
CA LYS A 191 16.00 13.63 -13.51
C LYS A 191 16.53 14.57 -12.44
N LEU A 192 16.38 14.16 -11.18
CA LEU A 192 17.04 14.75 -10.01
C LEU A 192 18.46 14.17 -9.88
N ASP A 193 19.44 14.84 -10.50
CA ASP A 193 20.81 14.32 -10.69
C ASP A 193 21.88 15.08 -9.87
N ASP A 194 23.10 15.21 -10.41
CA ASP A 194 24.25 15.86 -9.76
C ASP A 194 24.15 17.39 -9.70
N ARG A 195 23.09 17.99 -10.26
CA ARG A 195 22.86 19.43 -10.16
C ARG A 195 22.33 19.83 -8.78
N GLY A 196 22.52 21.10 -8.43
CA GLY A 196 22.09 21.68 -7.16
C GLY A 196 23.25 22.09 -6.26
N PHE A 197 23.00 23.10 -5.44
CA PHE A 197 23.96 23.69 -4.51
C PHE A 197 23.23 24.07 -3.22
N VAL A 198 23.93 24.01 -2.09
CA VAL A 198 23.56 24.82 -0.92
C VAL A 198 24.15 26.21 -1.17
N HIS A 199 23.68 27.26 -0.50
CA HIS A 199 24.18 28.64 -0.55
C HIS A 199 25.72 28.82 -0.47
N ASP A 200 26.48 27.76 -0.23
CA ASP A 200 27.93 27.67 -0.35
C ASP A 200 28.36 26.86 -1.60
N PRO A 201 29.01 27.50 -2.60
CA PRO A 201 29.59 26.80 -3.75
C PRO A 201 30.65 25.74 -3.39
N ALA A 202 31.26 25.83 -2.20
CA ALA A 202 32.23 24.86 -1.70
C ALA A 202 31.57 23.61 -1.10
N ASN A 203 30.27 23.67 -0.77
CA ASN A 203 29.52 22.56 -0.18
C ASN A 203 28.28 22.24 -1.02
N LYS A 204 28.48 21.51 -2.12
CA LYS A 204 27.40 21.11 -3.03
C LYS A 204 26.58 19.98 -2.40
N SER A 205 25.27 20.19 -2.28
CA SER A 205 24.31 19.11 -2.02
C SER A 205 23.49 18.86 -3.29
N PRO A 206 23.90 17.90 -4.13
CA PRO A 206 23.20 17.62 -5.39
C PRO A 206 21.79 17.08 -5.12
N LEU A 207 20.90 17.24 -6.10
CA LEU A 207 19.51 16.81 -5.99
C LEU A 207 19.38 15.31 -5.71
N ARG A 208 20.26 14.48 -6.28
CA ARG A 208 20.26 13.04 -6.03
C ARG A 208 20.55 12.65 -4.57
N ASP A 209 21.23 13.51 -3.81
CA ASP A 209 21.63 13.26 -2.41
C ASP A 209 20.56 13.65 -1.39
N ARG A 210 19.45 14.20 -1.87
CA ARG A 210 18.32 14.61 -1.05
C ARG A 210 17.38 13.43 -0.83
N ALA A 211 16.61 13.48 0.25
CA ALA A 211 15.67 12.43 0.59
C ALA A 211 14.64 12.21 -0.54
N THR A 212 14.24 10.95 -0.75
CA THR A 212 13.20 10.61 -1.76
C THR A 212 11.78 10.83 -1.26
N THR A 213 11.61 11.17 0.02
CA THR A 213 10.33 11.37 0.70
C THR A 213 10.43 12.64 1.53
N GLY A 214 9.37 13.44 1.59
CA GLY A 214 9.32 14.59 2.50
C GLY A 214 8.04 15.41 2.34
N TYR A 215 7.96 16.53 3.05
CA TYR A 215 6.80 17.42 3.02
C TYR A 215 6.74 18.26 1.75
N ILE A 216 5.51 18.61 1.36
CA ILE A 216 5.24 19.72 0.43
C ILE A 216 5.07 21.00 1.25
N SER A 217 5.66 22.10 0.81
CA SER A 217 5.67 23.38 1.52
C SER A 217 5.43 24.58 0.62
N LEU A 218 4.84 25.65 1.15
CA LEU A 218 4.65 26.94 0.49
C LEU A 218 5.50 27.99 1.18
N GLN A 219 6.20 28.82 0.40
CA GLN A 219 7.11 29.85 0.94
C GLN A 219 6.40 31.19 1.15
N ASP A 220 6.64 31.81 2.29
CA ASP A 220 6.40 33.22 2.54
C ASP A 220 7.74 33.95 2.60
N HIS A 221 8.06 34.66 1.51
CA HIS A 221 9.27 35.48 1.38
C HIS A 221 9.01 36.98 1.62
N GLY A 222 7.88 37.35 2.24
CA GLY A 222 7.53 38.76 2.47
C GLY A 222 6.53 39.35 1.49
N ASP A 223 6.23 38.64 0.40
CA ASP A 223 5.32 39.10 -0.64
C ASP A 223 3.90 38.54 -0.45
N PRO A 224 2.84 39.29 -0.82
CA PRO A 224 1.45 38.85 -0.68
C PRO A 224 1.04 37.82 -1.75
N ILE A 225 1.66 36.65 -1.72
CA ILE A 225 1.35 35.50 -2.57
C ILE A 225 0.04 34.87 -2.10
N ARG A 226 -0.76 34.40 -3.06
CA ARG A 226 -2.09 33.84 -2.79
C ARG A 226 -2.21 32.50 -3.50
N TYR A 227 -2.75 31.51 -2.81
CA TYR A 227 -2.92 30.15 -3.34
C TYR A 227 -4.36 29.68 -3.25
N ARG A 228 -4.76 28.81 -4.18
CA ARG A 228 -6.04 28.08 -4.14
C ARG A 228 -5.95 26.79 -4.93
N ASN A 229 -7.00 25.97 -4.88
CA ASN A 229 -7.10 24.71 -5.63
C ASN A 229 -5.93 23.75 -5.36
N LEU A 230 -5.40 23.75 -4.12
CA LEU A 230 -4.29 22.89 -3.73
C LEU A 230 -4.82 21.48 -3.49
N LYS A 231 -4.45 20.56 -4.37
CA LYS A 231 -4.87 19.16 -4.31
C LYS A 231 -3.73 18.23 -4.71
N ILE A 232 -3.73 17.05 -4.13
CA ILE A 232 -2.70 16.06 -4.35
C ILE A 232 -3.30 14.68 -4.54
N ARG A 233 -2.71 13.92 -5.46
CA ARG A 233 -2.88 12.49 -5.57
C ARG A 233 -1.59 11.83 -5.16
N ASP A 234 -1.65 11.02 -4.10
CA ASP A 234 -0.52 10.21 -3.68
C ASP A 234 -0.39 9.02 -4.63
N LEU A 235 0.79 8.89 -5.25
CA LEU A 235 1.11 7.83 -6.21
C LEU A 235 2.06 6.80 -5.59
N SER A 236 2.37 6.94 -4.30
CA SER A 236 3.24 6.02 -3.59
C SER A 236 2.55 4.65 -3.50
N PRO A 237 3.26 3.53 -3.72
CA PRO A 237 2.68 2.20 -3.54
C PRO A 237 2.20 1.92 -2.11
N ASP A 238 2.72 2.65 -1.12
CA ASP A 238 2.37 2.50 0.29
C ASP A 238 2.41 3.89 1.00
N PRO A 239 1.35 4.71 0.81
CA PRO A 239 1.21 6.03 1.41
C PRO A 239 1.39 6.04 2.93
N GLU A 240 1.73 7.20 3.49
CA GLU A 240 1.79 7.34 4.95
C GLU A 240 0.40 7.45 5.58
N GLU A 241 0.03 6.47 6.39
CA GLU A 241 -1.20 6.49 7.18
C GLU A 241 -1.08 7.42 8.41
N PRO A 242 -2.19 8.01 8.88
CA PRO A 242 -2.21 8.79 10.13
C PRO A 242 -1.76 7.95 11.35
N GLY A 243 -1.33 8.64 12.41
CA GLY A 243 -1.07 8.05 13.73
C GLY A 243 0.40 7.85 14.11
N PHE A 244 1.34 8.33 13.28
CA PHE A 244 2.76 8.36 13.65
C PHE A 244 3.03 9.37 14.77
N LYS A 245 3.82 8.95 15.75
CA LYS A 245 4.34 9.80 16.83
C LYS A 245 5.82 10.11 16.57
N PRO A 246 6.24 11.38 16.66
CA PRO A 246 7.65 11.72 16.54
C PRO A 246 8.45 11.11 17.70
N LEU A 247 9.65 10.63 17.40
CA LEU A 247 10.62 10.15 18.39
C LEU A 247 11.78 11.14 18.59
N ILE A 248 11.80 12.27 17.87
CA ILE A 248 12.78 13.34 18.08
C ILE A 248 12.04 14.54 18.68
N THR A 249 12.52 15.02 19.83
CA THR A 249 12.11 16.30 20.43
C THR A 249 13.32 17.23 20.45
N GLU A 250 13.18 18.43 21.03
CA GLU A 250 14.34 19.31 21.28
C GLU A 250 15.36 18.70 22.26
N LYS A 251 15.00 17.62 22.96
CA LYS A 251 15.81 16.93 23.96
C LYS A 251 15.83 15.43 23.71
N LEU A 252 16.61 14.69 24.50
CA LEU A 252 16.62 13.22 24.50
C LEU A 252 15.66 12.63 25.54
N ASP A 253 14.56 13.31 25.83
CA ASP A 253 13.61 12.94 26.89
C ASP A 253 12.82 11.65 26.60
N LEU A 254 12.71 11.27 25.32
CA LEU A 254 12.12 10.00 24.89
C LEU A 254 13.11 8.82 24.90
N TRP A 255 14.37 9.09 25.27
CA TRP A 255 15.48 8.18 25.04
C TRP A 255 16.32 7.93 26.30
N THR A 256 16.87 6.72 26.38
CA THR A 256 17.85 6.32 27.38
C THR A 256 19.15 5.91 26.69
N PRO A 257 20.25 6.69 26.83
CA PRO A 257 21.55 6.33 26.25
C PRO A 257 22.20 5.20 27.03
N ARG A 258 22.95 4.34 26.34
CA ARG A 258 23.67 3.21 26.91
C ARG A 258 24.94 2.91 26.12
N GLY A 259 26.02 2.64 26.83
CA GLY A 259 27.33 2.40 26.24
C GLY A 259 28.09 3.70 25.98
N GLY A 260 28.98 3.69 24.98
CA GLY A 260 29.68 4.88 24.50
C GLY A 260 28.85 5.70 23.51
N GLY A 261 29.53 6.46 22.67
CA GLY A 261 28.90 7.34 21.69
C GLY A 261 28.33 8.63 22.30
N GLU A 262 28.34 9.69 21.50
CA GLU A 262 27.76 10.98 21.84
C GLU A 262 26.44 11.17 21.09
N TRP A 263 25.37 11.47 21.82
CA TRP A 263 24.04 11.73 21.26
C TRP A 263 23.60 13.15 21.57
N LYS A 264 23.17 13.89 20.54
CA LYS A 264 22.64 15.25 20.67
C LYS A 264 21.55 15.50 19.64
N VAL A 265 20.63 16.41 19.95
CA VAL A 265 19.73 16.99 18.96
C VAL A 265 20.32 18.34 18.55
N GLU A 266 20.58 18.50 17.25
CA GLU A 266 21.16 19.69 16.62
C GLU A 266 20.18 20.16 15.54
N ASP A 267 19.58 21.34 15.73
CA ASP A 267 18.60 21.94 14.81
C ASP A 267 17.45 20.99 14.41
N GLY A 268 16.95 20.19 15.37
CA GLY A 268 15.89 19.19 15.13
C GLY A 268 16.37 17.88 14.50
N THR A 269 17.67 17.72 14.24
CA THR A 269 18.29 16.47 13.78
C THR A 269 18.91 15.73 14.96
N LEU A 270 18.57 14.45 15.15
CA LEU A 270 19.21 13.61 16.15
C LEU A 270 20.52 13.06 15.59
N VAL A 271 21.63 13.42 16.22
CA VAL A 271 22.99 13.08 15.76
C VAL A 271 23.66 12.17 16.78
N GLY A 272 24.16 11.03 16.29
CA GLY A 272 25.04 10.13 17.01
C GLY A 272 26.46 10.23 16.47
N ARG A 273 27.47 10.32 17.35
CA ARG A 273 28.90 10.37 16.98
C ARG A 273 29.73 9.44 17.82
N ASP A 274 30.77 8.87 17.21
CA ASP A 274 31.68 7.91 17.86
C ASP A 274 30.96 6.69 18.45
N GLY A 275 31.68 5.67 18.91
CA GLY A 275 31.03 4.45 19.41
C GLY A 275 32.01 3.40 19.91
N PRO A 276 31.51 2.24 20.34
CA PRO A 276 30.12 1.77 20.20
C PRO A 276 29.16 2.31 21.27
N GLY A 277 27.90 2.55 20.90
CA GLY A 277 26.87 3.14 21.75
C GLY A 277 25.45 2.92 21.22
N HIS A 278 24.45 2.98 22.10
CA HIS A 278 23.04 2.85 21.72
C HIS A 278 22.16 3.88 22.43
N LEU A 279 21.08 4.28 21.77
CA LEU A 279 20.06 5.16 22.32
C LEU A 279 18.71 4.43 22.23
N PHE A 280 18.15 4.01 23.37
CA PHE A 280 16.92 3.21 23.45
C PHE A 280 15.69 4.08 23.69
N THR A 281 14.57 3.79 23.03
CA THR A 281 13.29 4.40 23.39
C THR A 281 12.89 4.01 24.81
N ASN A 282 12.19 4.90 25.52
CA ASN A 282 11.64 4.55 26.84
C ASN A 282 10.49 3.53 26.74
N GLU A 283 9.73 3.58 25.65
CA GLU A 283 8.63 2.66 25.37
C GLU A 283 9.09 1.39 24.63
N LYS A 284 8.25 0.35 24.71
CA LYS A 284 8.39 -0.91 23.98
C LYS A 284 7.28 -1.06 22.94
N TYR A 285 7.59 -1.77 21.88
CA TYR A 285 6.74 -1.99 20.72
C TYR A 285 6.81 -3.45 20.27
N GLY A 286 5.66 -4.01 19.91
CA GLY A 286 5.54 -5.31 19.24
C GLY A 286 5.33 -5.09 17.75
N ASN A 287 4.07 -5.03 17.33
CA ASN A 287 3.70 -4.53 16.00
C ASN A 287 4.00 -3.02 15.92
N LEU A 288 4.63 -2.61 14.84
CA LEU A 288 5.06 -1.23 14.64
C LEU A 288 5.33 -0.92 13.17
N GLU A 289 5.24 0.35 12.83
CA GLU A 289 5.85 0.92 11.64
C GLU A 289 6.75 2.09 12.05
N ILE A 290 7.98 2.11 11.57
CA ILE A 290 8.95 3.18 11.75
C ILE A 290 9.23 3.82 10.41
N ARG A 291 9.28 5.15 10.38
CA ARG A 291 9.72 5.95 9.24
C ARG A 291 10.74 6.98 9.71
N ALA A 292 11.79 7.19 8.92
CA ALA A 292 12.83 8.18 9.21
C ALA A 292 13.52 8.66 7.93
N LEU A 293 14.15 9.83 8.00
CA LEU A 293 15.19 10.24 7.07
C LEU A 293 16.53 10.01 7.75
N VAL A 294 17.46 9.35 7.07
CA VAL A 294 18.74 8.92 7.64
C VAL A 294 19.89 9.41 6.77
N ARG A 295 20.98 9.82 7.41
CA ARG A 295 22.25 10.10 6.75
C ARG A 295 23.40 9.56 7.57
N VAL A 296 24.26 8.78 6.95
CA VAL A 296 25.47 8.22 7.55
C VAL A 296 26.70 8.81 6.84
N ASN A 297 27.76 9.09 7.59
CA ASN A 297 28.99 9.64 7.01
C ASN A 297 29.74 8.61 6.15
N ALA A 298 30.74 9.08 5.39
CA ALA A 298 31.63 8.23 4.60
C ALA A 298 32.21 7.08 5.44
N LYS A 299 32.04 5.84 4.99
CA LYS A 299 32.47 4.61 5.71
C LYS A 299 31.84 4.42 7.09
N GLY A 300 30.73 5.10 7.37
CA GLY A 300 30.01 4.92 8.62
C GLY A 300 29.21 3.61 8.62
N ASN A 301 29.10 3.04 9.81
CA ASN A 301 28.27 1.89 10.12
C ASN A 301 27.36 2.25 11.31
N SER A 302 26.09 1.95 11.23
CA SER A 302 25.09 2.20 12.26
C SER A 302 23.95 1.18 12.06
N GLY A 303 22.88 1.29 12.83
CA GLY A 303 21.73 0.42 12.71
C GLY A 303 20.57 0.95 13.53
N LEU A 304 19.36 0.59 13.09
CA LEU A 304 18.14 0.78 13.85
C LEU A 304 17.67 -0.58 14.36
N TYR A 305 17.74 -0.76 15.67
CA TYR A 305 17.25 -1.93 16.35
C TYR A 305 15.78 -1.80 16.70
N PHE A 306 15.03 -2.88 16.57
CA PHE A 306 13.62 -2.95 16.95
C PHE A 306 13.31 -4.27 17.62
N ARG A 307 12.24 -4.27 18.43
CA ARG A 307 11.92 -5.37 19.36
C ARG A 307 13.14 -5.80 20.18
N THR A 308 13.93 -4.81 20.59
CA THR A 308 15.25 -5.03 21.20
C THR A 308 15.23 -4.82 22.71
N VAL A 309 16.08 -5.54 23.43
CA VAL A 309 16.28 -5.36 24.88
C VAL A 309 17.75 -5.08 25.17
N PRO A 310 18.05 -4.08 26.02
CA PRO A 310 19.41 -3.82 26.46
C PRO A 310 19.91 -5.01 27.30
N ARG A 311 21.17 -5.43 27.09
CA ARG A 311 21.82 -6.51 27.86
C ARG A 311 22.31 -6.02 29.23
N PRO A 312 21.62 -6.29 30.35
CA PRO A 312 21.92 -5.65 31.64
C PRO A 312 23.38 -5.77 32.11
N GLU A 313 24.06 -6.87 31.76
CA GLU A 313 25.42 -7.22 32.17
C GLU A 313 26.55 -6.40 31.52
N ASP A 314 26.36 -5.88 30.30
CA ASP A 314 27.36 -5.06 29.61
C ASP A 314 26.65 -3.94 28.82
N PRO A 315 26.87 -2.66 29.14
CA PRO A 315 26.28 -1.55 28.41
C PRO A 315 26.94 -1.25 27.06
N ASN A 316 28.14 -1.75 26.79
CA ASN A 316 28.90 -1.49 25.56
C ASN A 316 28.74 -2.58 24.49
N THR A 317 28.00 -3.66 24.77
CA THR A 317 27.72 -4.73 23.79
C THR A 317 26.44 -4.47 22.99
N TRP A 318 26.30 -5.19 21.87
CA TRP A 318 25.11 -5.20 21.03
C TRP A 318 23.89 -5.78 21.77
N PRO A 319 22.73 -5.11 21.72
CA PRO A 319 21.53 -5.57 22.41
C PRO A 319 20.93 -6.82 21.77
N LEU A 320 19.97 -7.44 22.46
CA LEU A 320 19.23 -8.59 21.95
C LEU A 320 17.98 -8.11 21.23
N GLY A 321 17.94 -8.23 19.91
CA GLY A 321 16.80 -7.84 19.09
C GLY A 321 17.10 -8.00 17.61
N TYR A 322 16.24 -7.44 16.76
CA TYR A 322 16.54 -7.31 15.34
C TYR A 322 17.23 -5.98 15.07
N GLU A 323 18.25 -6.00 14.22
CA GLU A 323 18.92 -4.80 13.71
C GLU A 323 18.60 -4.66 12.23
N SER A 324 17.98 -3.54 11.87
CA SER A 324 17.95 -3.10 10.48
C SER A 324 19.21 -2.27 10.21
N GLN A 325 20.05 -2.76 9.32
CA GLN A 325 21.42 -2.26 9.14
C GLN A 325 21.48 -0.87 8.48
N VAL A 326 22.49 -0.08 8.82
CA VAL A 326 22.91 1.14 8.09
C VAL A 326 24.40 1.03 7.78
N ASP A 327 24.71 0.45 6.62
CA ASP A 327 26.08 0.32 6.09
C ASP A 327 26.02 0.14 4.57
N ASN A 328 26.83 0.90 3.82
CA ASN A 328 26.88 0.80 2.35
C ASN A 328 28.10 0.00 1.83
N HIS A 329 28.88 -0.62 2.72
CA HIS A 329 30.20 -1.18 2.40
C HIS A 329 30.26 -2.70 2.55
N ASP A 330 29.38 -3.29 3.35
CA ASP A 330 29.25 -4.74 3.46
C ASP A 330 28.39 -5.28 2.29
N PRO A 331 28.93 -6.08 1.36
CA PRO A 331 28.19 -6.57 0.20
C PRO A 331 27.05 -7.54 0.56
N LYS A 332 27.05 -8.08 1.78
CA LYS A 332 26.03 -9.02 2.28
C LYS A 332 25.06 -8.34 3.23
N ASN A 333 25.57 -7.58 4.20
CA ASN A 333 24.78 -6.93 5.23
C ASN A 333 24.78 -5.41 5.02
N PHE A 334 24.16 -4.96 3.93
CA PHE A 334 24.03 -3.55 3.64
C PHE A 334 22.70 -2.96 4.13
N THR A 335 22.63 -1.63 4.05
CA THR A 335 21.52 -0.80 4.52
C THR A 335 20.15 -1.40 4.20
N GLY A 336 19.34 -1.57 5.25
CA GLY A 336 17.97 -2.11 5.18
C GLY A 336 17.85 -3.63 5.42
N CYS A 337 18.94 -4.41 5.38
CA CYS A 337 18.86 -5.83 5.75
C CYS A 337 18.52 -6.02 7.24
N ILE A 338 18.05 -7.21 7.63
CA ILE A 338 18.02 -7.61 9.05
C ILE A 338 19.30 -8.39 9.34
N TYR A 339 20.21 -7.76 10.09
CA TYR A 339 21.55 -8.27 10.32
C TYR A 339 21.54 -9.71 10.87
N ASP A 340 22.28 -10.60 10.21
CA ASP A 340 22.39 -12.04 10.53
C ASP A 340 21.07 -12.83 10.57
N ARG A 341 19.98 -12.29 10.01
CA ARG A 341 18.64 -12.94 10.03
C ARG A 341 17.95 -12.97 8.68
N ALA A 342 17.92 -11.85 7.98
CA ALA A 342 17.27 -11.73 6.67
C ALA A 342 18.03 -10.77 5.77
N TRP A 343 18.46 -11.26 4.62
CA TRP A 343 19.23 -10.49 3.66
C TRP A 343 18.35 -9.83 2.61
N PRO A 344 18.85 -8.78 1.94
CA PRO A 344 18.15 -8.13 0.86
C PRO A 344 17.72 -9.16 -0.20
N ASN A 345 16.47 -9.11 -0.65
CA ASN A 345 16.03 -9.91 -1.79
C ASN A 345 16.52 -9.26 -3.10
N ALA A 346 17.85 -9.23 -3.26
CA ALA A 346 18.52 -8.44 -4.28
C ALA A 346 18.08 -8.80 -5.70
N GLU A 347 17.78 -10.09 -5.95
CA GLU A 347 17.33 -10.56 -7.27
C GLU A 347 15.88 -10.13 -7.56
N ALA A 348 14.96 -10.30 -6.60
CA ALA A 348 13.55 -9.91 -6.80
C ALA A 348 13.36 -8.39 -6.88
N ALA A 349 14.23 -7.61 -6.23
CA ALA A 349 14.22 -6.15 -6.26
C ALA A 349 15.13 -5.54 -7.33
N GLY A 350 15.84 -6.35 -8.12
CA GLY A 350 16.79 -5.88 -9.13
C GLY A 350 17.99 -5.08 -8.57
N MET A 351 18.29 -5.24 -7.28
CA MET A 351 19.37 -4.52 -6.60
C MET A 351 20.73 -5.16 -6.88
N LYS A 352 21.74 -4.34 -7.18
CA LYS A 352 23.14 -4.77 -7.33
C LYS A 352 24.01 -4.43 -6.11
N GLY A 353 23.40 -3.94 -5.03
CA GLY A 353 24.05 -3.42 -3.83
C GLY A 353 23.12 -2.47 -3.07
N PRO A 354 23.63 -1.71 -2.08
CA PRO A 354 22.85 -0.72 -1.37
C PRO A 354 22.29 0.35 -2.31
N VAL A 355 21.03 0.72 -2.10
CA VAL A 355 20.35 1.82 -2.80
C VAL A 355 20.60 3.18 -2.13
N SER A 356 21.05 3.17 -0.87
CA SER A 356 21.53 4.33 -0.12
C SER A 356 23.00 4.62 -0.42
N ARG A 357 23.45 5.83 -0.08
CA ARG A 357 24.83 6.30 -0.31
C ARG A 357 25.31 7.10 0.89
N ASP A 358 26.61 7.07 1.11
CA ASP A 358 27.23 7.84 2.18
C ASP A 358 27.06 9.34 1.96
N ASN A 359 26.89 10.07 3.06
CA ASN A 359 26.64 11.51 3.14
C ASN A 359 25.38 11.99 2.41
N ALA A 360 24.57 11.10 1.83
CA ALA A 360 23.27 11.40 1.26
C ALA A 360 22.16 11.09 2.28
N TRP A 361 21.07 11.86 2.22
CA TRP A 361 19.85 11.55 2.95
C TRP A 361 19.07 10.47 2.21
N PHE A 362 18.55 9.50 2.94
CA PHE A 362 17.70 8.44 2.40
C PHE A 362 16.49 8.17 3.29
N ASP A 363 15.40 7.76 2.67
CA ASP A 363 14.18 7.32 3.34
C ASP A 363 14.38 5.92 3.91
N TYR A 364 14.02 5.74 5.18
CA TYR A 364 14.21 4.51 5.95
C TYR A 364 12.89 4.07 6.55
N ARG A 365 12.50 2.83 6.26
CA ARG A 365 11.23 2.30 6.74
C ARG A 365 11.34 0.85 7.21
N ILE A 366 10.68 0.57 8.33
CA ILE A 366 10.54 -0.77 8.90
C ILE A 366 9.06 -0.96 9.27
N ARG A 367 8.47 -2.08 8.88
CA ARG A 367 7.13 -2.50 9.33
C ARG A 367 7.24 -3.89 9.93
N THR A 368 6.60 -4.08 11.07
CA THR A 368 6.44 -5.40 11.68
C THR A 368 5.00 -5.63 12.09
N VAL A 369 4.44 -6.76 11.69
CA VAL A 369 3.13 -7.20 12.14
C VAL A 369 3.16 -8.72 12.36
N GLY A 370 2.88 -9.16 13.59
CA GLY A 370 3.18 -10.53 14.01
C GLY A 370 4.67 -10.83 13.82
N ASP A 371 4.99 -11.92 13.15
CA ASP A 371 6.36 -12.27 12.75
C ASP A 371 6.81 -11.71 11.41
N HIS A 372 5.91 -11.09 10.66
CA HIS A 372 6.25 -10.51 9.38
C HIS A 372 7.04 -9.22 9.58
N VAL A 373 8.25 -9.17 9.04
CA VAL A 373 9.17 -8.05 9.09
C VAL A 373 9.49 -7.63 7.68
N GLN A 374 9.27 -6.35 7.39
CA GLN A 374 9.55 -5.76 6.10
C GLN A 374 10.36 -4.47 6.27
N THR A 375 11.25 -4.22 5.31
CA THR A 375 12.05 -3.00 5.26
C THR A 375 12.07 -2.39 3.87
N TRP A 376 12.14 -1.06 3.82
CA TRP A 376 12.31 -0.31 2.57
C TRP A 376 13.34 0.78 2.76
N ILE A 377 14.18 0.97 1.74
CA ILE A 377 15.17 2.05 1.67
C ILE A 377 14.92 2.83 0.39
N ASN A 378 14.74 4.14 0.49
CA ASN A 378 14.30 4.98 -0.64
C ASN A 378 13.07 4.41 -1.35
N GLY A 379 12.17 3.80 -0.55
CA GLY A 379 10.98 3.05 -0.98
C GLY A 379 11.21 1.85 -1.91
N VAL A 380 12.44 1.33 -2.01
CA VAL A 380 12.73 0.01 -2.60
C VAL A 380 12.58 -1.04 -1.50
N PRO A 381 11.75 -2.10 -1.69
CA PRO A 381 11.66 -3.20 -0.73
C PRO A 381 13.01 -3.91 -0.60
N VAL A 382 13.52 -4.04 0.62
CA VAL A 382 14.80 -4.68 0.91
C VAL A 382 14.59 -6.05 1.55
N VAL A 383 13.86 -6.12 2.66
CA VAL A 383 13.50 -7.37 3.34
C VAL A 383 11.99 -7.58 3.32
N ASP A 384 11.58 -8.83 3.14
CA ASP A 384 10.25 -9.36 3.40
C ASP A 384 10.44 -10.78 3.96
N ALA A 385 10.29 -10.93 5.27
CA ALA A 385 10.63 -12.17 5.98
C ALA A 385 9.76 -12.40 7.22
N PHE A 386 9.69 -13.66 7.66
CA PHE A 386 9.05 -14.05 8.91
C PHE A 386 10.12 -14.38 9.96
N LEU A 387 10.17 -13.62 11.05
CA LEU A 387 11.19 -13.71 12.10
C LEU A 387 10.54 -13.88 13.48
N THR A 388 10.76 -15.02 14.13
CA THR A 388 10.02 -15.46 15.32
C THR A 388 10.74 -15.23 16.65
N ASP A 389 12.01 -14.79 16.62
CA ASP A 389 12.89 -14.69 17.79
C ASP A 389 12.48 -13.60 18.78
N PHE A 390 12.00 -12.46 18.28
CA PHE A 390 11.65 -11.29 19.08
C PHE A 390 10.27 -10.75 18.72
N LYS A 391 9.37 -10.72 19.71
CA LYS A 391 7.97 -10.31 19.57
C LYS A 391 7.70 -8.89 20.04
N GLU A 392 8.44 -8.41 21.04
CA GLU A 392 8.30 -7.07 21.62
C GLU A 392 9.65 -6.58 22.20
N GLY A 393 9.89 -5.28 22.14
CA GLY A 393 11.02 -4.62 22.81
C GLY A 393 11.13 -3.15 22.45
N HIS A 394 12.21 -2.51 22.86
CA HIS A 394 12.51 -1.12 22.53
C HIS A 394 12.87 -0.96 21.04
N ILE A 395 12.87 0.30 20.59
CA ILE A 395 13.65 0.73 19.43
C ILE A 395 14.99 1.22 19.96
N ALA A 396 16.09 0.98 19.24
CA ALA A 396 17.38 1.57 19.59
C ALA A 396 18.15 2.05 18.36
N LEU A 397 18.80 3.21 18.48
CA LEU A 397 19.70 3.74 17.45
C LEU A 397 21.13 3.42 17.84
N GLN A 398 21.96 3.00 16.88
CA GLN A 398 23.34 2.60 17.13
C GLN A 398 24.33 3.68 16.69
N THR A 399 25.38 3.88 17.47
CA THR A 399 26.66 4.35 16.93
C THR A 399 27.70 3.23 17.05
N HIS A 400 28.59 3.11 16.07
CA HIS A 400 29.37 1.87 15.91
C HIS A 400 30.85 1.99 16.28
N HIS A 401 31.56 3.02 15.81
CA HIS A 401 33.02 3.13 15.97
C HIS A 401 33.49 4.58 16.07
N LYS A 402 34.75 4.79 16.45
CA LYS A 402 35.37 6.13 16.43
C LYS A 402 35.33 6.74 15.02
N GLY A 403 34.94 8.00 14.90
CA GLY A 403 34.75 8.70 13.63
C GLY A 403 33.43 8.38 12.91
N ASN A 404 32.56 7.57 13.50
CA ASN A 404 31.20 7.37 13.01
C ASN A 404 30.36 8.63 13.24
N GLN A 405 29.53 8.99 12.27
CA GLN A 405 28.46 9.98 12.44
C GLN A 405 27.20 9.49 11.73
N ILE A 406 26.12 9.38 12.50
CA ILE A 406 24.78 9.03 12.01
C ILE A 406 23.82 10.15 12.37
N GLU A 407 22.94 10.49 11.44
CA GLU A 407 21.97 11.56 11.58
C GLU A 407 20.57 11.06 11.23
N TRP A 408 19.61 11.43 12.07
CA TRP A 408 18.21 11.04 11.95
C TRP A 408 17.35 12.30 11.94
N ARG A 409 16.48 12.43 10.94
CA ARG A 409 15.41 13.44 10.89
C ARG A 409 14.08 12.75 10.76
N ASP A 410 13.05 13.41 11.27
CA ASP A 410 11.67 12.96 11.09
C ASP A 410 11.44 11.49 11.52
N LEU A 411 12.25 10.98 12.45
CA LEU A 411 12.14 9.63 12.99
C LEU A 411 10.85 9.55 13.80
N ARG A 412 9.95 8.68 13.36
CA ARG A 412 8.59 8.53 13.91
C ARG A 412 8.16 7.08 13.92
N VAL A 413 7.32 6.74 14.87
CA VAL A 413 6.78 5.39 15.04
C VAL A 413 5.26 5.42 15.13
N LYS A 414 4.61 4.47 14.46
CA LYS A 414 3.21 4.12 14.66
C LYS A 414 3.18 2.74 15.29
N ALA A 415 2.63 2.64 16.50
CA ALA A 415 2.36 1.33 17.08
C ALA A 415 1.29 0.63 16.23
N GLY A 416 1.54 -0.62 15.85
CA GLY A 416 0.55 -1.44 15.20
C GLY A 416 -0.60 -1.78 16.16
N PRO A 417 -1.74 -2.25 15.64
CA PRO A 417 -2.88 -2.60 16.48
C PRO A 417 -2.46 -3.69 17.47
N LYS A 418 -2.81 -3.47 18.75
CA LYS A 418 -2.72 -4.48 19.79
C LYS A 418 -3.94 -5.37 19.68
N VAL A 419 -3.79 -6.49 19.00
CA VAL A 419 -4.85 -7.47 18.82
C VAL A 419 -4.45 -8.75 19.51
N SER A 420 -5.30 -9.23 20.41
CA SER A 420 -5.13 -10.50 21.10
C SER A 420 -5.95 -11.56 20.38
N VAL A 421 -5.37 -12.74 20.21
CA VAL A 421 -6.10 -13.89 19.71
C VAL A 421 -6.61 -14.72 20.88
N ARG A 422 -7.84 -15.22 20.77
CA ARG A 422 -8.42 -16.12 21.76
C ARG A 422 -7.58 -17.40 21.87
N THR A 423 -7.09 -17.73 23.06
CA THR A 423 -6.50 -19.05 23.31
C THR A 423 -7.63 -20.06 23.58
N ARG A 424 -8.06 -20.80 22.56
CA ARG A 424 -9.14 -21.78 22.64
C ARG A 424 -8.63 -23.12 23.20
N ARG A 425 -9.33 -23.68 24.20
CA ARG A 425 -9.07 -25.06 24.66
C ARG A 425 -9.70 -26.08 23.70
N PRO A 426 -9.16 -27.31 23.60
CA PRO A 426 -9.69 -28.32 22.65
C PRO A 426 -11.18 -28.65 22.83
N ASP A 427 -11.69 -28.57 24.05
CA ASP A 427 -13.08 -28.84 24.44
C ASP A 427 -14.02 -27.64 24.22
N GLU A 428 -13.48 -26.45 23.98
CA GLU A 428 -14.30 -25.26 23.72
C GLU A 428 -14.77 -25.20 22.25
N PRO A 429 -15.98 -24.67 22.02
CA PRO A 429 -16.47 -24.46 20.67
C PRO A 429 -15.63 -23.41 19.94
N VAL A 430 -15.59 -23.57 18.62
CA VAL A 430 -15.05 -22.60 17.66
C VAL A 430 -16.05 -21.46 17.56
N ARG A 431 -15.59 -20.22 17.70
CA ARG A 431 -16.41 -19.02 17.62
C ARG A 431 -16.16 -18.32 16.29
N VAL A 432 -17.22 -18.16 15.51
CA VAL A 432 -17.20 -17.46 14.23
C VAL A 432 -17.98 -16.15 14.36
N PHE A 433 -17.34 -15.03 14.00
CA PHE A 433 -18.01 -13.77 13.73
C PHE A 433 -18.26 -13.64 12.23
N TYR A 434 -19.52 -13.74 11.82
CA TYR A 434 -19.93 -13.60 10.42
C TYR A 434 -20.44 -12.19 10.15
N CYS A 435 -19.82 -11.49 9.20
CA CYS A 435 -20.25 -10.16 8.80
C CYS A 435 -20.77 -10.12 7.36
N THR A 436 -21.91 -9.45 7.18
CA THR A 436 -22.57 -9.25 5.88
C THR A 436 -22.81 -7.77 5.56
N HIS A 437 -21.99 -6.87 6.11
CA HIS A 437 -22.04 -5.44 5.79
C HIS A 437 -21.72 -5.24 4.30
N SER A 438 -22.58 -4.54 3.57
CA SER A 438 -22.38 -4.28 2.14
C SER A 438 -22.80 -2.85 1.83
N VAL A 439 -21.86 -2.03 1.33
CA VAL A 439 -22.14 -0.70 0.76
C VAL A 439 -22.00 -0.68 -0.75
N GLY A 440 -21.37 -1.72 -1.33
CA GLY A 440 -21.39 -2.01 -2.76
C GLY A 440 -22.66 -2.78 -3.16
N TYR A 441 -22.50 -3.87 -3.91
CA TYR A 441 -23.63 -4.73 -4.27
C TYR A 441 -24.08 -5.57 -3.07
N ARG A 442 -25.34 -5.42 -2.65
CA ARG A 442 -25.94 -6.22 -1.58
C ARG A 442 -26.62 -7.45 -2.16
N HIS A 443 -26.05 -8.62 -1.94
CA HIS A 443 -26.58 -9.89 -2.43
C HIS A 443 -27.92 -10.23 -1.74
N GLU A 444 -28.92 -10.61 -2.52
CA GLU A 444 -30.26 -10.95 -2.01
C GLU A 444 -30.24 -12.21 -1.13
N VAL A 445 -29.25 -13.10 -1.32
CA VAL A 445 -29.11 -14.35 -0.58
C VAL A 445 -28.69 -14.15 0.89
N LEU A 446 -28.12 -12.99 1.26
CA LEU A 446 -27.51 -12.78 2.57
C LEU A 446 -28.40 -13.18 3.76
N PRO A 447 -29.70 -12.81 3.85
CA PRO A 447 -30.56 -13.24 4.94
C PRO A 447 -30.70 -14.76 5.04
N GLU A 448 -30.74 -15.45 3.90
CA GLU A 448 -30.83 -16.92 3.84
C GLU A 448 -29.52 -17.57 4.29
N THR A 449 -28.36 -17.01 3.90
CA THR A 449 -27.04 -17.51 4.37
C THR A 449 -26.94 -17.50 5.90
N VAL A 450 -27.40 -16.43 6.54
CA VAL A 450 -27.40 -16.27 8.00
C VAL A 450 -28.29 -17.32 8.66
N GLN A 451 -29.47 -17.58 8.08
CA GLN A 451 -30.38 -18.60 8.60
C GLN A 451 -29.78 -20.00 8.50
N ILE A 452 -29.23 -20.36 7.34
CA ILE A 452 -28.63 -21.68 7.10
C ILE A 452 -27.46 -21.91 8.04
N LEU A 453 -26.54 -20.95 8.16
CA LEU A 453 -25.36 -21.10 9.04
C LEU A 453 -25.74 -21.13 10.52
N LYS A 454 -26.72 -20.32 10.96
CA LYS A 454 -27.25 -20.39 12.34
C LYS A 454 -27.89 -21.74 12.66
N GLN A 455 -28.69 -22.28 11.73
CA GLN A 455 -29.30 -23.60 11.89
C GLN A 455 -28.23 -24.70 11.97
N LYS A 456 -27.24 -24.65 11.08
CA LYS A 456 -26.13 -25.61 11.08
C LYS A 456 -25.29 -25.53 12.34
N ALA A 457 -24.97 -24.33 12.83
CA ALA A 457 -24.26 -24.17 14.09
C ALA A 457 -25.06 -24.73 15.29
N ALA A 458 -26.38 -24.56 15.31
CA ALA A 458 -27.23 -25.14 16.36
C ALA A 458 -27.25 -26.69 16.36
N GLU A 459 -26.93 -27.33 15.23
CA GLU A 459 -26.79 -28.78 15.10
C GLU A 459 -25.40 -29.30 15.54
N LEU A 460 -24.42 -28.40 15.74
CA LEU A 460 -23.01 -28.73 15.94
C LEU A 460 -22.53 -28.22 17.31
N ASP A 461 -22.26 -29.14 18.23
CA ASP A 461 -21.77 -28.85 19.59
C ASP A 461 -20.40 -28.15 19.63
N TRP A 462 -19.65 -28.22 18.54
CA TRP A 462 -18.31 -27.64 18.41
C TRP A 462 -18.29 -26.23 17.80
N LEU A 463 -19.44 -25.66 17.36
CA LEU A 463 -19.51 -24.40 16.62
C LEU A 463 -20.46 -23.39 17.28
N GLU A 464 -19.92 -22.24 17.69
CA GLU A 464 -20.65 -21.04 18.07
C GLU A 464 -20.60 -20.03 16.93
N PHE A 465 -21.75 -19.48 16.56
CA PHE A 465 -21.89 -18.59 15.40
C PHE A 465 -22.60 -17.29 15.77
N ALA A 466 -21.91 -16.17 15.61
CA ALA A 466 -22.45 -14.82 15.77
C ALA A 466 -22.52 -14.14 14.40
N HIS A 467 -23.55 -13.33 14.17
CA HIS A 467 -23.72 -12.57 12.94
C HIS A 467 -23.92 -11.08 13.24
N SER A 468 -23.31 -10.21 12.43
CA SER A 468 -23.60 -8.78 12.37
C SER A 468 -23.74 -8.32 10.91
N ASP A 469 -24.61 -7.35 10.67
CA ASP A 469 -24.71 -6.63 9.40
C ASP A 469 -23.96 -5.29 9.41
N ASP A 470 -23.27 -4.95 10.51
CA ASP A 470 -22.42 -3.77 10.64
C ASP A 470 -20.97 -4.13 10.97
N ILE A 471 -20.04 -3.93 10.03
CA ILE A 471 -18.61 -4.20 10.24
C ILE A 471 -17.99 -3.43 11.41
N ARG A 472 -18.60 -2.33 11.86
CA ARG A 472 -18.14 -1.56 13.03
C ARG A 472 -18.29 -2.33 14.34
N ASP A 473 -19.11 -3.38 14.36
CA ASP A 473 -19.20 -4.30 15.50
C ASP A 473 -17.96 -5.20 15.63
N LEU A 474 -17.13 -5.30 14.59
CA LEU A 474 -15.84 -5.99 14.68
C LEU A 474 -14.84 -5.11 15.43
N THR A 475 -14.95 -5.10 16.76
CA THR A 475 -14.04 -4.35 17.64
C THR A 475 -12.85 -5.21 18.09
N PRO A 476 -11.80 -4.62 18.68
CA PRO A 476 -10.72 -5.39 19.31
C PRO A 476 -11.21 -6.40 20.35
N GLU A 477 -12.25 -6.07 21.11
CA GLU A 477 -12.86 -6.96 22.10
C GLU A 477 -13.55 -8.16 21.44
N VAL A 478 -14.23 -7.94 20.30
CA VAL A 478 -14.82 -9.03 19.52
C VAL A 478 -13.74 -9.94 18.96
N LEU A 479 -12.69 -9.37 18.35
CA LEU A 479 -11.54 -10.14 17.84
C LEU A 479 -10.86 -10.97 18.94
N ALA A 480 -10.76 -10.44 20.17
CA ALA A 480 -10.24 -11.17 21.32
C ALA A 480 -11.15 -12.33 21.79
N SER A 481 -12.42 -12.35 21.37
CA SER A 481 -13.43 -13.31 21.82
C SER A 481 -13.75 -14.42 20.82
N VAL A 482 -13.31 -14.29 19.57
CA VAL A 482 -13.60 -15.20 18.46
C VAL A 482 -12.34 -15.89 17.93
N ASP A 483 -12.52 -16.98 17.19
CA ASP A 483 -11.42 -17.71 16.54
C ASP A 483 -11.35 -17.38 15.04
N ILE A 484 -12.51 -17.10 14.43
CA ILE A 484 -12.64 -16.89 12.98
C ILE A 484 -13.51 -15.67 12.70
N VAL A 485 -13.05 -14.82 11.79
CA VAL A 485 -13.88 -13.80 11.13
C VAL A 485 -14.27 -14.33 9.75
N MET A 486 -15.56 -14.36 9.46
CA MET A 486 -16.10 -14.77 8.17
C MET A 486 -16.73 -13.56 7.49
N LEU A 487 -16.30 -13.25 6.27
CA LEU A 487 -16.77 -12.08 5.52
C LEU A 487 -17.53 -12.52 4.28
N TYR A 488 -18.77 -12.03 4.17
CA TYR A 488 -19.53 -11.96 2.92
C TYR A 488 -19.99 -10.51 2.74
N THR A 489 -18.99 -9.64 2.52
CA THR A 489 -19.11 -8.18 2.48
C THR A 489 -18.86 -7.66 1.06
N SER A 490 -19.16 -6.38 0.78
CA SER A 490 -18.86 -5.76 -0.52
C SER A 490 -18.74 -4.23 -0.44
N GLY A 491 -17.89 -3.66 -1.31
CA GLY A 491 -17.63 -2.23 -1.41
C GLY A 491 -16.67 -1.66 -0.35
N ASP A 492 -16.55 -0.34 -0.32
CA ASP A 492 -15.67 0.40 0.59
C ASP A 492 -16.30 0.58 1.97
N ILE A 493 -16.33 -0.50 2.74
CA ILE A 493 -16.87 -0.53 4.11
C ILE A 493 -15.86 0.06 5.11
N PRO A 494 -16.31 0.58 6.27
CA PRO A 494 -15.42 1.15 7.29
C PRO A 494 -14.73 0.06 8.14
N LEU A 495 -14.04 -0.89 7.50
CA LEU A 495 -13.26 -1.93 8.16
C LEU A 495 -11.87 -1.38 8.53
N ASP A 496 -11.45 -1.54 9.78
CA ASP A 496 -10.06 -1.35 10.19
C ASP A 496 -9.22 -2.56 9.71
N VAL A 497 -8.65 -2.41 8.51
CA VAL A 497 -7.87 -3.47 7.86
C VAL A 497 -6.62 -3.82 8.66
N GLU A 498 -5.96 -2.84 9.27
CA GLU A 498 -4.75 -3.12 10.06
C GLU A 498 -5.09 -3.93 11.29
N MET A 499 -6.20 -3.64 11.96
CA MET A 499 -6.67 -4.42 13.11
C MET A 499 -7.00 -5.86 12.72
N LEU A 500 -7.77 -6.07 11.64
CA LEU A 500 -8.09 -7.42 11.17
C LEU A 500 -6.83 -8.18 10.72
N ALA A 501 -5.99 -7.55 9.89
CA ALA A 501 -4.76 -8.15 9.40
C ALA A 501 -3.82 -8.52 10.56
N GLY A 502 -3.62 -7.59 11.51
CA GLY A 502 -2.79 -7.83 12.69
C GLY A 502 -3.32 -8.94 13.59
N TRP A 503 -4.65 -9.12 13.68
CA TRP A 503 -5.26 -10.22 14.42
C TRP A 503 -5.04 -11.55 13.71
N VAL A 504 -5.20 -11.60 12.39
CA VAL A 504 -4.91 -12.78 11.58
C VAL A 504 -3.42 -13.16 11.66
N GLU A 505 -2.53 -12.17 11.55
CA GLU A 505 -1.07 -12.33 11.70
C GLU A 505 -0.65 -12.76 13.11
N SER A 506 -1.54 -12.63 14.10
CA SER A 506 -1.30 -13.07 15.48
C SER A 506 -1.93 -14.45 15.78
N GLY A 507 -2.54 -15.12 14.79
CA GLY A 507 -3.15 -16.45 14.93
C GLY A 507 -4.67 -16.52 14.71
N GLY A 508 -5.34 -15.38 14.53
CA GLY A 508 -6.77 -15.36 14.17
C GLY A 508 -6.99 -15.86 12.74
N SER A 509 -8.18 -16.35 12.42
CA SER A 509 -8.44 -16.89 11.07
C SER A 509 -9.50 -16.11 10.29
N LEU A 510 -9.33 -16.03 8.97
CA LEU A 510 -10.22 -15.33 8.05
C LEU A 510 -10.83 -16.30 7.04
N VAL A 511 -12.14 -16.24 6.86
CA VAL A 511 -12.88 -16.97 5.82
C VAL A 511 -13.60 -15.95 4.94
N GLY A 512 -13.19 -15.83 3.68
CA GLY A 512 -13.87 -14.99 2.70
C GLY A 512 -14.82 -15.81 1.81
N VAL A 513 -16.01 -15.28 1.56
CA VAL A 513 -17.00 -15.89 0.67
C VAL A 513 -17.41 -14.91 -0.42
N HIS A 514 -17.42 -15.38 -1.67
CA HIS A 514 -17.88 -14.69 -2.86
C HIS A 514 -17.38 -13.24 -2.95
N SER A 515 -18.21 -12.26 -2.62
CA SER A 515 -17.91 -10.83 -2.70
C SER A 515 -16.89 -10.31 -1.68
N ALA A 516 -16.38 -11.16 -0.78
CA ALA A 516 -15.31 -10.77 0.14
C ALA A 516 -14.08 -10.17 -0.57
N THR A 517 -13.79 -10.56 -1.81
CA THR A 517 -12.71 -9.96 -2.64
C THR A 517 -13.08 -8.65 -3.33
N ASP A 518 -14.38 -8.33 -3.43
CA ASP A 518 -14.90 -7.03 -3.87
C ASP A 518 -14.95 -6.01 -2.72
N THR A 519 -14.67 -6.45 -1.49
CA THR A 519 -14.51 -5.54 -0.34
C THR A 519 -13.17 -4.80 -0.44
N LEU A 520 -13.17 -3.48 -0.25
CA LEU A 520 -11.96 -2.64 -0.21
C LEU A 520 -10.98 -2.94 -1.37
N ARG A 521 -11.50 -3.02 -2.59
CA ARG A 521 -10.81 -3.49 -3.81
C ARG A 521 -9.55 -2.69 -4.21
N ASP A 522 -9.38 -1.50 -3.63
CA ASP A 522 -8.24 -0.61 -3.87
C ASP A 522 -7.33 -0.47 -2.64
N ASN A 523 -7.64 -1.19 -1.53
CA ASN A 523 -6.82 -1.21 -0.33
C ASN A 523 -5.73 -2.31 -0.45
N PRO A 524 -4.45 -1.95 -0.58
CA PRO A 524 -3.38 -2.93 -0.79
C PRO A 524 -3.20 -3.89 0.39
N ARG A 525 -3.48 -3.45 1.61
CA ARG A 525 -3.37 -4.29 2.82
C ARG A 525 -4.46 -5.36 2.84
N TYR A 526 -5.69 -5.02 2.49
CA TYR A 526 -6.79 -5.98 2.44
C TYR A 526 -6.61 -6.97 1.28
N ILE A 527 -6.17 -6.49 0.11
CA ILE A 527 -5.83 -7.35 -1.04
C ILE A 527 -4.73 -8.35 -0.66
N ALA A 528 -3.68 -7.90 0.03
CA ALA A 528 -2.61 -8.78 0.51
C ALA A 528 -3.12 -9.80 1.54
N LEU A 529 -4.06 -9.41 2.40
CA LEU A 529 -4.67 -10.29 3.40
C LEU A 529 -5.56 -11.37 2.77
N ILE A 530 -6.46 -11.01 1.85
CA ILE A 530 -7.42 -11.95 1.23
C ILE A 530 -6.81 -12.75 0.06
N GLY A 531 -5.77 -12.19 -0.58
CA GLY A 531 -4.93 -12.86 -1.58
C GLY A 531 -5.21 -12.50 -3.04
N ALA A 532 -6.30 -11.79 -3.35
CA ALA A 532 -6.63 -11.40 -4.73
C ALA A 532 -7.42 -10.10 -4.80
N ARG A 533 -7.32 -9.40 -5.95
CA ARG A 533 -8.10 -8.20 -6.27
C ARG A 533 -9.18 -8.55 -7.30
N PHE A 534 -10.44 -8.35 -6.93
CA PHE A 534 -11.59 -8.50 -7.83
C PHE A 534 -11.45 -7.58 -9.08
N GLU A 535 -11.84 -8.10 -10.25
CA GLU A 535 -11.82 -7.35 -11.52
C GLU A 535 -13.19 -7.36 -12.20
N SER A 536 -13.74 -8.54 -12.44
CA SER A 536 -15.00 -8.70 -13.17
C SER A 536 -15.71 -10.00 -12.80
N HIS A 537 -16.94 -10.19 -13.26
CA HIS A 537 -17.75 -11.40 -13.01
C HIS A 537 -18.42 -11.89 -14.32
N PRO A 538 -17.64 -12.42 -15.28
CA PRO A 538 -18.12 -12.59 -16.65
C PRO A 538 -19.03 -13.82 -16.84
N TRP A 539 -19.08 -14.74 -15.88
CA TRP A 539 -19.91 -15.93 -15.93
C TRP A 539 -21.00 -15.88 -14.87
N ASN A 540 -22.24 -16.08 -15.28
CA ASN A 540 -23.39 -16.32 -14.42
C ASN A 540 -24.22 -17.45 -15.05
N GLU A 541 -23.64 -18.65 -14.99
CA GLU A 541 -24.11 -19.85 -15.68
C GLU A 541 -23.49 -21.10 -15.05
N GLU A 542 -23.83 -22.30 -15.55
CA GLU A 542 -23.13 -23.52 -15.16
C GLU A 542 -21.71 -23.54 -15.74
N VAL A 543 -20.72 -23.58 -14.85
CA VAL A 543 -19.31 -23.71 -15.23
C VAL A 543 -18.72 -25.02 -14.76
N ARG A 544 -17.63 -25.43 -15.41
CA ARG A 544 -16.81 -26.55 -14.97
C ARG A 544 -15.64 -26.03 -14.14
N VAL A 545 -15.47 -26.61 -12.96
CA VAL A 545 -14.41 -26.27 -12.01
C VAL A 545 -13.46 -27.46 -11.89
N VAL A 546 -12.15 -27.19 -12.00
CA VAL A 546 -11.08 -28.14 -11.75
C VAL A 546 -10.65 -28.00 -10.29
N ALA A 547 -10.63 -29.10 -9.55
CA ALA A 547 -10.05 -29.14 -8.21
C ALA A 547 -8.57 -29.49 -8.34
N ASP A 548 -7.71 -28.54 -7.96
CA ASP A 548 -6.26 -28.70 -7.96
C ASP A 548 -5.80 -29.64 -6.83
N GLN A 549 -6.58 -29.71 -5.74
CA GLN A 549 -6.33 -30.58 -4.58
C GLN A 549 -7.61 -31.31 -4.13
N PRO A 550 -8.18 -32.22 -4.94
CA PRO A 550 -9.49 -32.82 -4.69
C PRO A 550 -9.58 -33.68 -3.42
N GLN A 551 -8.43 -34.11 -2.89
CA GLN A 551 -8.34 -34.97 -1.71
C GLN A 551 -8.47 -34.23 -0.37
N ILE A 552 -8.31 -32.91 -0.35
CA ILE A 552 -8.38 -32.17 0.92
C ILE A 552 -9.84 -32.01 1.34
N PRO A 553 -10.18 -32.05 2.64
CA PRO A 553 -11.57 -32.02 3.11
C PRO A 553 -12.40 -30.87 2.55
N MET A 554 -11.81 -29.68 2.42
CA MET A 554 -12.44 -28.51 1.81
C MET A 554 -12.92 -28.79 0.38
N MET A 555 -12.18 -29.53 -0.44
CA MET A 555 -12.58 -29.82 -1.82
C MET A 555 -13.31 -31.15 -1.98
N ALA A 556 -13.02 -32.14 -1.13
CA ALA A 556 -13.59 -33.48 -1.21
C ALA A 556 -15.12 -33.46 -1.12
N SER A 557 -15.72 -32.54 -0.34
CA SER A 557 -17.17 -32.39 -0.21
C SER A 557 -17.85 -32.00 -1.53
N LEU A 558 -17.18 -31.21 -2.38
CA LEU A 558 -17.70 -30.77 -3.67
C LEU A 558 -17.56 -31.84 -4.77
N MET A 559 -16.72 -32.86 -4.56
CA MET A 559 -16.45 -33.87 -5.57
C MET A 559 -17.67 -34.81 -5.81
N PRO A 560 -17.87 -35.31 -7.05
CA PRO A 560 -18.84 -36.37 -7.33
C PRO A 560 -18.39 -37.72 -6.73
N LEU A 561 -19.32 -38.49 -6.15
CA LEU A 561 -19.01 -39.80 -5.53
C LEU A 561 -18.73 -40.94 -6.54
N VAL A 562 -19.06 -40.74 -7.83
CA VAL A 562 -19.21 -41.84 -8.81
C VAL A 562 -18.00 -41.99 -9.75
N ALA A 563 -17.01 -41.10 -9.70
CA ALA A 563 -15.83 -41.18 -10.56
C ALA A 563 -14.65 -41.85 -9.83
N GLN A 564 -13.90 -42.68 -10.55
CA GLN A 564 -12.56 -43.08 -10.11
C GLN A 564 -11.63 -41.87 -10.29
N ASN A 565 -11.39 -41.12 -9.21
CA ASN A 565 -10.64 -39.85 -9.17
C ASN A 565 -11.23 -38.69 -10.00
N PRO A 566 -12.37 -38.09 -9.61
CA PRO A 566 -12.79 -36.83 -10.20
C PRO A 566 -11.84 -35.71 -9.75
N SER A 567 -11.22 -35.03 -10.72
CA SER A 567 -10.48 -33.79 -10.50
C SER A 567 -11.31 -32.56 -10.86
N SER A 568 -12.63 -32.70 -11.03
CA SER A 568 -13.52 -31.63 -11.49
C SER A 568 -14.98 -31.85 -11.11
N PHE A 569 -15.75 -30.78 -11.02
CA PHE A 569 -17.20 -30.75 -10.81
C PHE A 569 -17.84 -29.60 -11.60
N SER A 570 -19.17 -29.61 -11.73
CA SER A 570 -19.93 -28.49 -12.29
C SER A 570 -20.68 -27.75 -11.19
N ILE A 571 -20.80 -26.43 -11.33
CA ILE A 571 -21.57 -25.56 -10.44
C ILE A 571 -22.20 -24.42 -11.25
N THR A 572 -23.44 -24.07 -10.93
CA THR A 572 -24.09 -22.85 -11.41
C THR A 572 -23.90 -21.78 -10.36
N ASP A 573 -23.18 -20.71 -10.71
CA ASP A 573 -22.91 -19.58 -9.82
C ASP A 573 -22.48 -18.35 -10.65
N GLU A 574 -22.34 -17.20 -9.99
CA GLU A 574 -21.65 -16.05 -10.56
C GLU A 574 -20.14 -16.16 -10.24
N ILE A 575 -19.30 -16.26 -11.27
CA ILE A 575 -17.87 -16.55 -11.11
C ILE A 575 -17.02 -15.31 -11.39
N TYR A 576 -16.12 -15.02 -10.45
CA TYR A 576 -15.25 -13.86 -10.49
C TYR A 576 -13.97 -14.12 -11.28
N GLU A 577 -13.49 -13.04 -11.89
CA GLU A 577 -12.16 -12.87 -12.44
C GLU A 577 -11.39 -11.85 -11.58
N PHE A 578 -10.08 -12.09 -11.43
CA PHE A 578 -9.19 -11.27 -10.61
C PHE A 578 -8.10 -10.61 -11.48
N SER A 579 -7.80 -9.33 -11.21
CA SER A 579 -6.73 -8.59 -11.91
C SER A 579 -5.36 -8.81 -11.30
N SER A 580 -5.31 -9.18 -10.02
CA SER A 580 -4.10 -9.64 -9.36
C SER A 580 -4.42 -10.77 -8.39
N VAL A 581 -3.55 -11.77 -8.38
CA VAL A 581 -3.63 -12.92 -7.48
C VAL A 581 -2.23 -13.13 -6.91
N ASP A 582 -2.15 -13.32 -5.60
CA ASP A 582 -0.90 -13.59 -4.92
C ASP A 582 -0.31 -14.95 -5.39
N ARG A 583 0.97 -14.95 -5.79
CA ARG A 583 1.67 -16.14 -6.32
C ARG A 583 1.93 -17.23 -5.27
N GLY A 584 1.82 -16.90 -3.99
CA GLY A 584 2.08 -17.81 -2.86
C GLY A 584 0.82 -18.48 -2.29
N LEU A 585 -0.34 -18.31 -2.93
CA LEU A 585 -1.56 -18.98 -2.53
C LEU A 585 -1.49 -20.49 -2.79
N GLY A 586 -2.05 -21.26 -1.87
CA GLY A 586 -2.38 -22.66 -2.11
C GLY A 586 -3.72 -22.72 -2.83
N VAL A 587 -3.71 -22.70 -4.16
CA VAL A 587 -4.95 -22.82 -4.96
C VAL A 587 -5.56 -24.22 -4.76
N LEU A 588 -6.86 -24.24 -4.51
CA LEU A 588 -7.66 -25.44 -4.24
C LEU A 588 -8.55 -25.80 -5.43
N ALA A 589 -9.08 -24.79 -6.12
CA ALA A 589 -9.93 -24.95 -7.28
C ALA A 589 -9.75 -23.79 -8.26
N SER A 590 -9.91 -24.08 -9.54
CA SER A 590 -9.81 -23.14 -10.65
C SER A 590 -10.92 -23.36 -11.68
N LEU A 591 -11.31 -22.31 -12.40
CA LEU A 591 -12.19 -22.46 -13.57
C LEU A 591 -11.49 -23.32 -14.63
N ASP A 592 -12.24 -24.22 -15.25
CA ASP A 592 -11.73 -25.00 -16.39
C ASP A 592 -11.43 -24.04 -17.56
N GLY A 593 -10.19 -24.05 -18.05
CA GLY A 593 -9.74 -23.16 -19.14
C GLY A 593 -10.44 -23.40 -20.48
N SER A 594 -11.25 -24.45 -20.62
CA SER A 594 -12.15 -24.68 -21.76
C SER A 594 -13.48 -23.92 -21.67
N THR A 595 -13.76 -23.26 -20.54
CA THR A 595 -14.99 -22.48 -20.33
C THR A 595 -15.06 -21.32 -21.36
N PRO A 596 -16.17 -21.16 -22.11
CA PRO A 596 -16.34 -20.05 -23.03
C PRO A 596 -16.08 -18.69 -22.36
N GLY A 597 -15.27 -17.83 -22.97
CA GLY A 597 -14.85 -16.55 -22.39
C GLY A 597 -13.58 -16.62 -21.53
N ALA A 598 -13.09 -17.81 -21.18
CA ALA A 598 -11.79 -17.97 -20.53
C ALA A 598 -10.65 -17.80 -21.54
N SER A 599 -9.60 -17.07 -21.15
CA SER A 599 -8.41 -16.86 -21.97
C SER A 599 -7.46 -18.05 -21.88
N LEU A 600 -7.06 -18.60 -23.02
CA LEU A 600 -6.13 -19.73 -23.09
C LEU A 600 -4.81 -19.38 -22.39
N GLY A 601 -4.39 -20.20 -21.43
CA GLY A 601 -3.14 -20.03 -20.67
C GLY A 601 -3.25 -19.12 -19.43
N ARG A 602 -4.38 -18.46 -19.20
CA ARG A 602 -4.67 -17.75 -17.94
C ARG A 602 -5.24 -18.72 -16.91
N GLN A 603 -4.77 -18.64 -15.66
CA GLN A 603 -5.39 -19.33 -14.53
C GLN A 603 -6.47 -18.45 -13.89
N TYR A 604 -7.57 -19.08 -13.49
CA TYR A 604 -8.74 -18.45 -12.89
C TYR A 604 -9.03 -19.14 -11.54
N PRO A 605 -8.26 -18.82 -10.49
CA PRO A 605 -8.42 -19.45 -9.18
C PRO A 605 -9.77 -19.05 -8.58
N LEU A 606 -10.51 -20.04 -8.06
CA LEU A 606 -11.85 -19.87 -7.50
C LEU A 606 -11.91 -20.19 -6.00
N SER A 607 -10.94 -20.94 -5.48
CA SER A 607 -10.80 -21.15 -4.04
C SER A 607 -9.34 -21.39 -3.69
N TRP A 608 -8.89 -20.85 -2.56
CA TRP A 608 -7.50 -20.92 -2.11
C TRP A 608 -7.35 -20.80 -0.60
N ILE A 609 -6.14 -21.13 -0.13
CA ILE A 609 -5.64 -20.76 1.19
C ILE A 609 -4.43 -19.82 1.06
N ALA A 610 -4.25 -18.91 2.01
CA ALA A 610 -3.05 -18.06 2.07
C ALA A 610 -2.16 -18.49 3.26
N PRO A 611 -0.94 -19.01 3.03
CA PRO A 611 -0.08 -19.58 4.07
C PRO A 611 0.80 -18.55 4.79
N ARG A 612 0.46 -17.25 4.76
CA ARG A 612 1.41 -16.15 4.98
C ARG A 612 1.29 -15.45 6.34
N VAL A 613 0.60 -16.06 7.29
CA VAL A 613 0.28 -15.47 8.59
C VAL A 613 0.28 -16.58 9.63
N ASP A 614 0.50 -16.26 10.92
CA ASP A 614 0.39 -17.28 11.99
C ASP A 614 -1.04 -17.87 12.03
N GLY A 615 -2.04 -17.08 11.64
CA GLY A 615 -3.41 -17.51 11.42
C GLY A 615 -3.66 -18.19 10.07
N LYS A 616 -4.93 -18.50 9.80
CA LYS A 616 -5.33 -19.20 8.56
C LYS A 616 -6.29 -18.35 7.74
N VAL A 617 -6.01 -18.20 6.45
CA VAL A 617 -6.92 -17.52 5.50
C VAL A 617 -7.42 -18.52 4.48
N PHE A 618 -8.73 -18.58 4.31
CA PHE A 618 -9.41 -19.35 3.28
C PHE A 618 -10.34 -18.45 2.47
N TYR A 619 -10.45 -18.69 1.18
CA TYR A 619 -11.40 -18.02 0.31
C TYR A 619 -12.13 -18.98 -0.64
N SER A 620 -13.40 -18.71 -0.88
CA SER A 620 -14.23 -19.34 -1.91
C SER A 620 -14.96 -18.27 -2.73
N ALA A 621 -14.80 -18.30 -4.06
CA ALA A 621 -15.51 -17.44 -5.00
C ALA A 621 -16.98 -17.84 -5.19
N PHE A 622 -17.37 -19.05 -4.79
CA PHE A 622 -18.75 -19.53 -4.89
C PHE A 622 -19.64 -18.90 -3.81
N GLY A 623 -20.95 -18.83 -4.09
CA GLY A 623 -21.96 -18.46 -3.12
C GLY A 623 -22.84 -17.29 -3.51
N HIS A 624 -22.93 -16.90 -4.79
CA HIS A 624 -23.77 -15.77 -5.23
C HIS A 624 -25.26 -16.00 -4.96
N GLY A 625 -25.76 -17.14 -5.43
CA GLY A 625 -27.19 -17.45 -5.50
C GLY A 625 -27.68 -18.43 -4.43
N PRO A 626 -28.99 -18.44 -4.16
CA PRO A 626 -29.59 -19.32 -3.14
C PRO A 626 -29.41 -20.81 -3.43
N GLU A 627 -29.31 -21.22 -4.70
CA GLU A 627 -29.05 -22.60 -5.11
C GLU A 627 -27.73 -23.14 -4.57
N THR A 628 -26.67 -22.33 -4.58
CA THR A 628 -25.36 -22.70 -4.02
C THR A 628 -25.47 -22.90 -2.51
N TRP A 629 -26.15 -22.01 -1.79
CA TRP A 629 -26.32 -22.11 -0.33
C TRP A 629 -27.24 -23.26 0.11
N ARG A 630 -28.22 -23.62 -0.71
CA ARG A 630 -29.10 -24.78 -0.45
C ARG A 630 -28.42 -26.12 -0.77
N ASN A 631 -27.28 -26.11 -1.46
CA ASN A 631 -26.51 -27.32 -1.73
C ASN A 631 -25.72 -27.74 -0.47
N PRO A 632 -26.04 -28.90 0.14
CA PRO A 632 -25.36 -29.33 1.37
C PRO A 632 -23.85 -29.52 1.18
N LYS A 633 -23.39 -29.86 -0.03
CA LYS A 633 -21.96 -30.00 -0.32
C LYS A 633 -21.19 -28.68 -0.20
N PHE A 634 -21.82 -27.56 -0.56
CA PHE A 634 -21.22 -26.23 -0.41
C PHE A 634 -21.16 -25.82 1.07
N ILE A 635 -22.18 -26.16 1.85
CA ILE A 635 -22.13 -25.96 3.30
C ILE A 635 -21.00 -26.80 3.94
N ASP A 636 -20.84 -28.05 3.52
CA ASP A 636 -19.74 -28.92 3.98
C ASP A 636 -18.36 -28.38 3.57
N HIS A 637 -18.25 -27.76 2.39
CA HIS A 637 -17.04 -27.05 1.93
C HIS A 637 -16.65 -25.91 2.88
N LEU A 638 -17.61 -25.04 3.22
CA LEU A 638 -17.38 -23.92 4.16
C LEU A 638 -17.11 -24.41 5.58
N LEU A 639 -17.84 -25.40 6.08
CA LEU A 639 -17.61 -25.98 7.42
C LEU A 639 -16.25 -26.68 7.52
N SER A 640 -15.80 -27.34 6.45
CA SER A 640 -14.46 -27.93 6.39
C SER A 640 -13.37 -26.86 6.44
N ALA A 641 -13.59 -25.71 5.80
CA ALA A 641 -12.69 -24.56 5.89
C ALA A 641 -12.66 -23.99 7.32
N VAL A 642 -13.82 -23.82 7.95
CA VAL A 642 -13.93 -23.41 9.36
C VAL A 642 -13.18 -24.37 10.29
N GLN A 643 -13.31 -25.68 10.11
CA GLN A 643 -12.58 -26.69 10.89
C GLN A 643 -11.07 -26.62 10.67
N TRP A 644 -10.64 -26.39 9.42
CA TRP A 644 -9.23 -26.22 9.10
C TRP A 644 -8.64 -24.96 9.74
N CYS A 645 -9.34 -23.83 9.63
CA CYS A 645 -8.99 -22.56 10.27
C CYS A 645 -8.89 -22.70 11.79
N ALA A 646 -9.77 -23.48 12.42
CA ALA A 646 -9.76 -23.71 13.86
C ALA A 646 -8.78 -24.79 14.35
N GLU A 647 -7.95 -25.34 13.46
CA GLU A 647 -7.00 -26.44 13.77
C GLU A 647 -7.67 -27.71 14.32
N ARG A 648 -8.94 -27.96 13.96
CA ARG A 648 -9.67 -29.18 14.34
C ARG A 648 -9.58 -30.30 13.29
N CYS A 649 -8.84 -30.10 12.19
CA CYS A 649 -8.69 -31.06 11.09
C CYS A 649 -7.24 -31.59 10.96
N PRO A 650 -6.88 -32.71 11.63
CA PRO A 650 -5.54 -33.31 11.52
C PRO A 650 -5.20 -33.78 10.10
N VAL A 651 -6.21 -34.18 9.32
CA VAL A 651 -6.05 -34.71 7.95
C VAL A 651 -5.67 -33.59 6.97
N CYS A 652 -6.09 -32.35 7.25
CA CYS A 652 -5.85 -31.19 6.40
C CYS A 652 -4.39 -30.73 6.43
N GLU A 653 -3.72 -30.77 7.59
CA GLU A 653 -2.37 -30.21 7.76
C GLU A 653 -1.27 -31.06 7.11
N GLY A 654 -1.42 -32.38 7.06
CA GLY A 654 -0.43 -33.29 6.46
C GLY A 654 -0.47 -33.42 4.94
N HIS A 655 -1.53 -32.95 4.28
CA HIS A 655 -1.78 -33.20 2.84
C HIS A 655 -1.81 -31.95 1.97
N LEU A 656 -1.71 -30.75 2.54
CA LEU A 656 -1.67 -29.49 1.80
C LEU A 656 -0.33 -29.36 1.07
N LYS A 657 -0.36 -29.34 -0.26
CA LYS A 657 0.79 -28.96 -1.08
C LYS A 657 0.55 -27.54 -1.58
N LEU A 658 1.48 -26.64 -1.29
CA LEU A 658 1.49 -25.33 -1.95
C LEU A 658 1.87 -25.53 -3.41
N LEU A 659 0.88 -25.47 -4.30
CA LEU A 659 1.10 -25.49 -5.73
C LEU A 659 1.25 -24.04 -6.21
N PRO A 660 2.42 -23.64 -6.74
CA PRO A 660 2.59 -22.28 -7.25
C PRO A 660 1.67 -22.06 -8.46
N ILE A 661 1.16 -20.84 -8.58
CA ILE A 661 0.44 -20.39 -9.78
C ILE A 661 1.44 -20.41 -10.95
N HIS A 662 1.29 -21.39 -11.84
CA HIS A 662 2.07 -21.45 -13.07
C HIS A 662 1.39 -20.56 -14.11
N TYR A 663 1.91 -19.36 -14.30
CA TYR A 663 1.67 -18.65 -15.56
C TYR A 663 2.33 -19.48 -16.65
N GLY A 664 1.52 -20.04 -17.54
CA GLY A 664 2.04 -20.54 -18.81
C GLY A 664 2.81 -19.39 -19.45
N MET A 665 4.09 -19.62 -19.75
CA MET A 665 4.86 -18.68 -20.57
C MET A 665 4.00 -18.35 -21.78
N ALA A 666 3.51 -17.11 -21.86
CA ALA A 666 3.29 -16.50 -23.15
C ALA A 666 4.67 -16.56 -23.80
N LEU A 667 4.87 -17.55 -24.66
CA LEU A 667 5.97 -17.52 -25.60
C LEU A 667 5.77 -16.21 -26.36
N ASP A 668 6.65 -15.24 -26.10
CA ASP A 668 6.88 -14.17 -27.04
C ASP A 668 7.13 -14.84 -28.39
N PHE A 669 6.14 -14.76 -29.26
CA PHE A 669 6.28 -15.12 -30.66
C PHE A 669 7.25 -14.10 -31.25
N ASN A 670 8.54 -14.42 -31.21
CA ASN A 670 9.51 -13.84 -32.11
C ASN A 670 9.42 -14.63 -33.42
N PRO A 671 8.89 -14.07 -34.52
CA PRO A 671 8.76 -14.78 -35.78
C PRO A 671 10.10 -14.72 -36.53
N ASP A 672 11.18 -15.14 -35.91
CA ASP A 672 12.42 -15.43 -36.60
C ASP A 672 13.34 -16.22 -35.68
N MET A 673 13.63 -17.47 -36.07
CA MET A 673 14.88 -18.20 -35.82
C MET A 673 14.64 -19.68 -36.17
N SER A 674 14.82 -19.96 -37.45
CA SER A 674 15.27 -21.28 -37.88
C SER A 674 16.72 -21.46 -37.41
N ASN A 675 16.95 -22.33 -36.41
CA ASN A 675 18.08 -23.26 -36.34
C ASN A 675 18.17 -23.90 -34.95
N GLY A 676 18.39 -25.22 -34.95
CA GLY A 676 18.36 -26.07 -33.76
C GLY A 676 19.42 -25.73 -32.72
N GLY A 677 19.04 -25.88 -31.46
CA GLY A 677 19.93 -25.86 -30.30
C GLY A 677 19.26 -26.59 -29.13
N GLN A 678 19.97 -27.53 -28.54
CA GLN A 678 19.53 -28.44 -27.47
C GLN A 678 19.16 -27.69 -26.18
N PHE A 679 18.07 -28.11 -25.53
CA PHE A 679 17.70 -27.67 -24.19
C PHE A 679 18.53 -28.42 -23.13
N VAL A 680 19.29 -27.67 -22.33
CA VAL A 680 19.97 -28.18 -21.13
C VAL A 680 19.10 -27.90 -19.91
N ARG A 681 18.67 -28.96 -19.23
CA ARG A 681 17.84 -28.95 -18.03
C ARG A 681 18.71 -28.63 -16.80
N HIS A 682 18.64 -27.41 -16.26
CA HIS A 682 19.19 -27.12 -14.91
C HIS A 682 18.11 -27.36 -13.87
N GLY A 683 18.27 -28.42 -13.08
CA GLY A 683 17.38 -28.77 -11.98
C GLY A 683 17.66 -27.90 -10.76
N CYS A 684 16.61 -27.25 -10.24
CA CYS A 684 16.62 -26.61 -8.93
C CYS A 684 16.12 -27.62 -7.90
N VAL A 685 16.99 -28.03 -6.96
CA VAL A 685 16.65 -28.90 -5.84
C VAL A 685 16.23 -28.02 -4.67
N VAL A 686 14.93 -27.99 -4.36
CA VAL A 686 14.42 -27.42 -3.10
C VAL A 686 14.62 -28.47 -2.01
N ARG A 687 15.56 -28.22 -1.09
CA ARG A 687 15.67 -29.00 0.15
C ARG A 687 14.60 -28.54 1.13
N ALA A 688 13.61 -29.37 1.37
CA ALA A 688 12.69 -29.23 2.50
C ALA A 688 13.45 -29.48 3.80
N ALA A 689 13.47 -28.50 4.71
CA ALA A 689 13.94 -28.67 6.07
C ALA A 689 12.76 -29.12 6.95
N THR A 690 12.68 -30.41 7.26
CA THR A 690 11.78 -30.94 8.28
C THR A 690 12.47 -30.92 9.64
N HIS A 691 12.00 -30.07 10.56
CA HIS A 691 12.34 -30.16 11.99
C HIS A 691 11.12 -30.69 12.75
N ALA A 692 11.07 -32.01 12.96
CA ALA A 692 10.26 -32.61 13.99
C ALA A 692 11.16 -32.89 15.21
N ARG A 693 10.98 -32.13 16.30
CA ARG A 693 11.56 -32.45 17.60
C ARG A 693 10.81 -33.64 18.19
N LEU A 694 11.40 -34.84 18.07
CA LEU A 694 10.99 -36.00 18.85
C LEU A 694 11.87 -36.08 20.11
N CYS A 695 11.24 -35.85 21.25
CA CYS A 695 11.78 -36.14 22.56
C CYS A 695 11.89 -37.67 22.70
N MET A 696 13.10 -38.23 22.60
CA MET A 696 13.33 -39.66 22.89
C MET A 696 13.95 -39.80 24.28
N VAL A 697 13.14 -40.30 25.21
CA VAL A 697 13.57 -40.91 26.46
C VAL A 697 14.25 -42.24 26.11
N CYS A 698 15.50 -42.39 26.54
CA CYS A 698 16.23 -43.65 26.48
C CYS A 698 15.52 -44.71 27.33
N ASN A 699 15.29 -45.90 26.76
CA ASN A 699 15.39 -47.12 27.55
C ASN A 699 16.00 -48.23 26.70
N ALA A 700 17.11 -48.76 27.21
CA ALA A 700 17.86 -49.87 26.68
C ALA A 700 17.10 -51.18 26.92
N GLU A 701 17.19 -52.13 25.98
CA GLU A 701 17.84 -53.43 26.18
C GLU A 701 17.58 -54.39 25.01
N ARG A 702 18.71 -54.88 24.46
CA ARG A 702 18.96 -56.09 23.64
C ARG A 702 18.61 -56.11 22.16
#